data_AF-A0A349GZ28-F1
#
_entry.id   AF-A0A349GZ28-F1
#
_cell.length_a   1.000
_cell.length_b   1.000
_cell.length_c   1.000
_cell.angle_alpha   90.00
_cell.angle_beta   90.00
_cell.angle_gamma   90.00
#
_symmetry.space_group_name_H-M   'P 1'
#
loop_
_entity.id
_entity.type
_entity.pdbx_description
1 polymer ?
#
loop_
_entity_poly.entity_id
_entity_poly.type
_entity_poly.pdbx_seq_one_letter_code
_entity_poly.pdbx_strand_id
1 'polypeptide(L)'
;MILRDAKGSGGARAWLGGSDVRRDLSATVEFQLTEGKLSIFARTTPNMAGYLRIDIDRDGHALLQQKSLLTSDPVTLAQARTHIQTNATHRLAIMLRDSNVNVSIDGQPLFNTREQAVCVKEAGSFGIAVSTTPTDSHASLTVNSVTLQSRRSTLASWNFDEALDPFALAWIKAHGSRLTEISPPLVRVKDYGMSNRSIGQSENIYRLLASIYNLRLTPCLRISSESELETWSPIALAGALSDLDCDGIYVNFENYDTFQINALERWLRQTGKMLSGSGRPVLVRLPRMLERLSSVYALLAAIPSVELVTDAGLLMPVASVQAKQIVEERIATPTDDEMKALPPIFTVEETMTDKLSKTIGMQIRELIDAGENAFRDGNYEMAIAAFSEWNRLAPTSPTPSHRIGDALINLGYHDEASGFYRQSLVLDPSQIKLATRYAQLLNDTGRKIEARHILNTYARLFPESTDILLAQAEWLYRENRIEEASERAERILRSSPDHFDTILFMLRIAETEEGRIRAIENLTRLGNTPEQQESLISAIWQHDLLTYQNSHLFVALMEQISRSTKDQRLKTLLSRLEPRSTAVTETFTTTLGLSDNWQPEGAIITADAGSITMQAEPVRNEFSARLLRSERWRDSFIEIRLDALEGGFWLYSRRSRSHLVRLGFDATGNRLNIQVWKGRNNDVVASQFIPWSFPEGGCTLRLEIRGKGITGMVDGKSVFDFPLALPEDFGPGWTAFAVNAEARGTAMARLSSLSSGPLPMRIAMTPSAPSVDEQGVNQTEQLRRLLPVLTDVSPDWFTVKSTGEWVSTLNEEGDFYNLFARYYRLRLVPVVRVQRGAAVTATDIITICRTHRFDGLLLWFEAEPAAEWFTAMDRELNTPGLDVVAITAGAAPGTETIRGIAASRTLFKDYGSPVPLQSVSPDQIDITNSPDSKNATEPLMFRF
;
A
#
# COMPACT_ATOMS: atom_id res chain seq x y z
N MET A 1 -14.51 2.93 -54.18
CA MET A 1 -13.81 1.74 -54.71
C MET A 1 -14.33 0.50 -54.00
N ILE A 2 -14.64 -0.60 -54.70
CA ILE A 2 -15.06 -1.86 -54.06
C ILE A 2 -13.94 -2.89 -54.23
N LEU A 3 -13.47 -3.46 -53.12
CA LEU A 3 -12.48 -4.54 -53.05
C LEU A 3 -13.22 -5.84 -52.75
N ARG A 4 -13.13 -6.82 -53.65
CA ARG A 4 -13.70 -8.16 -53.49
C ARG A 4 -12.67 -9.21 -53.87
N ASP A 5 -12.64 -10.31 -53.12
CA ASP A 5 -11.77 -11.44 -53.44
C ASP A 5 -12.23 -12.19 -54.70
N ALA A 6 -11.27 -12.85 -55.34
CA ALA A 6 -11.58 -13.80 -56.41
C ALA A 6 -11.87 -15.17 -55.76
N LYS A 7 -12.74 -15.96 -56.37
CA LYS A 7 -13.12 -17.28 -55.83
C LYS A 7 -11.87 -18.14 -55.58
N GLY A 8 -11.61 -18.49 -54.32
CA GLY A 8 -10.45 -19.27 -53.89
C GLY A 8 -9.14 -18.49 -53.63
N SER A 9 -9.14 -17.15 -53.70
CA SER A 9 -7.92 -16.35 -53.48
C SER A 9 -7.66 -15.98 -52.01
N GLY A 10 -8.66 -16.10 -51.13
CA GLY A 10 -8.56 -15.75 -49.70
C GLY A 10 -8.42 -14.25 -49.40
N GLY A 11 -8.58 -13.36 -50.40
CA GLY A 11 -8.55 -11.90 -50.22
C GLY A 11 -8.22 -11.08 -51.48
N ALA A 12 -8.28 -9.75 -51.36
CA ALA A 12 -7.93 -8.74 -52.39
C ALA A 12 -7.15 -7.55 -51.79
N ARG A 13 -6.26 -6.90 -52.57
CA ARG A 13 -5.42 -5.76 -52.13
C ARG A 13 -5.29 -4.66 -53.19
N ALA A 14 -5.11 -3.42 -52.75
CA ALA A 14 -4.81 -2.24 -53.59
C ALA A 14 -3.71 -1.37 -52.94
N TRP A 15 -2.88 -0.72 -53.75
CA TRP A 15 -1.76 0.13 -53.32
C TRP A 15 -1.91 1.58 -53.84
N LEU A 16 -1.44 2.55 -53.06
CA LEU A 16 -1.43 3.96 -53.43
C LEU A 16 -0.08 4.36 -54.05
N GLY A 17 -0.05 4.63 -55.35
CA GLY A 17 1.17 5.05 -56.06
C GLY A 17 1.74 6.38 -55.55
N GLY A 18 3.06 6.48 -55.42
CA GLY A 18 3.77 7.68 -54.93
C GLY A 18 3.74 7.88 -53.42
N SER A 19 3.25 6.90 -52.64
CA SER A 19 3.27 6.93 -51.17
C SER A 19 4.64 6.53 -50.56
N ASP A 20 5.48 5.87 -51.36
CA ASP A 20 6.80 5.33 -51.04
C ASP A 20 7.89 6.38 -50.78
N VAL A 21 7.63 7.65 -51.09
CA VAL A 21 8.56 8.77 -50.83
C VAL A 21 8.36 9.42 -49.45
N ARG A 22 7.35 9.00 -48.67
CA ARG A 22 6.98 9.66 -47.40
C ARG A 22 7.34 8.82 -46.17
N ARG A 23 8.15 9.40 -45.28
CA ARG A 23 8.52 8.82 -43.98
C ARG A 23 7.43 9.02 -42.93
N ASP A 24 6.94 10.25 -42.78
CA ASP A 24 5.85 10.61 -41.88
C ASP A 24 4.59 10.96 -42.67
N LEU A 25 3.45 10.43 -42.26
CA LEU A 25 2.19 10.62 -42.96
C LEU A 25 1.00 10.58 -42.02
N SER A 26 -0.06 11.31 -42.39
CA SER A 26 -1.40 11.10 -41.86
C SER A 26 -2.29 10.57 -42.97
N ALA A 27 -2.99 9.47 -42.70
CA ALA A 27 -3.94 8.86 -43.61
C ALA A 27 -5.34 8.86 -42.99
N THR A 28 -6.37 9.14 -43.77
CA THR A 28 -7.77 8.89 -43.40
C THR A 28 -8.40 7.99 -44.43
N VAL A 29 -9.05 6.92 -44.00
CA VAL A 29 -9.74 5.93 -44.83
C VAL A 29 -11.18 5.81 -44.36
N GLU A 30 -12.13 6.15 -45.21
CA GLU A 30 -13.55 5.89 -44.97
C GLU A 30 -13.97 4.60 -45.69
N PHE A 31 -14.57 3.66 -44.97
CA PHE A 31 -14.88 2.34 -45.50
C PHE A 31 -16.20 1.76 -44.95
N GLN A 32 -16.72 0.74 -45.64
CA GLN A 32 -17.81 -0.13 -45.21
C GLN A 32 -17.36 -1.58 -45.35
N LEU A 33 -17.29 -2.30 -44.22
CA LEU A 33 -16.93 -3.73 -44.20
C LEU A 33 -18.21 -4.56 -44.33
N THR A 34 -18.33 -5.32 -45.42
CA THR A 34 -19.49 -6.19 -45.69
C THR A 34 -19.21 -7.61 -45.21
N GLU A 35 -18.04 -8.17 -45.55
CA GLU A 35 -17.65 -9.53 -45.17
C GLU A 35 -16.12 -9.66 -45.10
N GLY A 36 -15.61 -10.40 -44.11
CA GLY A 36 -14.17 -10.63 -43.90
C GLY A 36 -13.48 -9.66 -42.94
N LYS A 37 -12.18 -9.48 -43.12
CA LYS A 37 -11.26 -8.67 -42.30
C LYS A 37 -10.59 -7.61 -43.17
N LEU A 38 -10.72 -6.34 -42.79
CA LEU A 38 -9.98 -5.21 -43.35
C LEU A 38 -8.51 -5.30 -42.93
N SER A 39 -7.58 -5.00 -43.85
CA SER A 39 -6.16 -4.88 -43.58
C SER A 39 -5.62 -3.60 -44.23
N ILE A 40 -5.08 -2.65 -43.44
CA ILE A 40 -4.36 -1.48 -43.94
C ILE A 40 -2.86 -1.73 -43.83
N PHE A 41 -2.16 -1.63 -44.94
CA PHE A 41 -0.71 -1.70 -45.02
C PHE A 41 -0.12 -0.29 -45.02
N ALA A 42 0.79 -0.03 -44.10
CA ALA A 42 1.55 1.20 -44.01
C ALA A 42 3.05 0.87 -44.05
N ARG A 43 3.84 1.71 -44.72
CA ARG A 43 5.29 1.53 -44.90
C ARG A 43 5.66 0.10 -45.30
N THR A 44 5.17 -0.33 -46.45
CA THR A 44 5.53 -1.65 -46.98
C THR A 44 6.75 -1.56 -47.87
N THR A 45 7.73 -2.45 -47.65
CA THR A 45 8.91 -2.59 -48.52
C THR A 45 8.56 -3.29 -49.83
N PRO A 46 9.35 -3.10 -50.91
CA PRO A 46 9.23 -3.95 -52.10
C PRO A 46 9.22 -5.44 -51.70
N ASN A 47 8.29 -6.22 -52.26
CA ASN A 47 8.07 -7.65 -52.01
C ASN A 47 7.44 -8.05 -50.64
N MET A 48 6.84 -7.12 -49.89
CA MET A 48 6.16 -7.42 -48.60
C MET A 48 7.07 -8.08 -47.54
N ALA A 49 8.39 -7.98 -47.71
CA ALA A 49 9.36 -8.54 -46.79
C ALA A 49 9.35 -7.79 -45.44
N GLY A 50 8.97 -6.51 -45.41
CA GLY A 50 8.60 -5.78 -44.20
C GLY A 50 7.38 -4.88 -44.41
N TYR A 51 6.54 -4.75 -43.39
CA TYR A 51 5.35 -3.91 -43.40
C TYR A 51 4.85 -3.59 -41.99
N LEU A 52 4.09 -2.50 -41.85
CA LEU A 52 3.15 -2.27 -40.75
C LEU A 52 1.75 -2.58 -41.27
N ARG A 53 0.96 -3.35 -40.52
CA ARG A 53 -0.39 -3.76 -40.91
C ARG A 53 -1.38 -3.53 -39.78
N ILE A 54 -2.51 -2.89 -40.07
CA ILE A 54 -3.65 -2.76 -39.17
C ILE A 54 -4.75 -3.67 -39.71
N ASP A 55 -5.12 -4.69 -38.94
CA ASP A 55 -6.24 -5.58 -39.25
C ASP A 55 -7.45 -5.22 -38.39
N ILE A 56 -8.66 -5.23 -38.97
CA ILE A 56 -9.93 -5.09 -38.23
C ILE A 56 -10.92 -6.10 -38.80
N ASP A 57 -11.44 -6.99 -37.96
CA ASP A 57 -12.46 -7.96 -38.37
C ASP A 57 -13.89 -7.49 -38.06
N ARG A 58 -14.86 -8.29 -38.51
CA ARG A 58 -16.31 -8.02 -38.33
C ARG A 58 -16.77 -8.02 -36.87
N ASP A 59 -16.05 -8.74 -36.01
CA ASP A 59 -16.36 -8.87 -34.58
C ASP A 59 -15.70 -7.74 -33.78
N GLY A 60 -15.05 -6.80 -34.49
CA GLY A 60 -14.44 -5.63 -33.91
C GLY A 60 -13.03 -5.87 -33.36
N HIS A 61 -12.45 -7.06 -33.58
CA HIS A 61 -11.08 -7.32 -33.18
C HIS A 61 -10.13 -6.59 -34.12
N ALA A 62 -9.37 -5.66 -33.54
CA ALA A 62 -8.34 -4.91 -34.23
C ALA A 62 -6.95 -5.41 -33.81
N LEU A 63 -6.05 -5.58 -34.78
CA LEU A 63 -4.64 -5.93 -34.55
C LEU A 63 -3.75 -4.94 -35.28
N LEU A 64 -2.77 -4.36 -34.58
CA LEU A 64 -1.64 -3.71 -35.21
C LEU A 64 -0.48 -4.70 -35.24
N GLN A 65 0.12 -4.93 -36.40
CA GLN A 65 1.19 -5.89 -36.58
C GLN A 65 2.33 -5.29 -37.39
N GLN A 66 3.57 -5.72 -37.12
CA GLN A 66 4.73 -5.40 -37.94
C GLN A 66 5.42 -6.67 -38.42
N LYS A 67 5.86 -6.70 -39.67
CA LYS A 67 6.80 -7.69 -40.19
C LYS A 67 8.10 -6.99 -40.53
N SER A 68 9.22 -7.50 -40.04
CA SER A 68 10.56 -6.99 -40.36
C SER A 68 11.14 -7.74 -41.55
N LEU A 69 12.00 -7.10 -42.33
CA LEU A 69 12.81 -7.73 -43.40
C LEU A 69 13.62 -8.95 -42.92
N LEU A 70 13.81 -9.08 -41.60
CA LEU A 70 14.66 -10.07 -40.93
C LEU A 70 13.88 -11.14 -40.14
N THR A 71 12.54 -11.09 -40.13
CA THR A 71 11.70 -12.08 -39.41
C THR A 71 10.81 -12.86 -40.37
N SER A 72 10.67 -14.17 -40.15
CA SER A 72 9.74 -15.02 -40.92
C SER A 72 8.29 -14.60 -40.68
N ASP A 73 7.95 -14.29 -39.43
CA ASP A 73 6.59 -14.08 -38.96
C ASP A 73 6.33 -12.63 -38.52
N PRO A 74 5.08 -12.12 -38.69
CA PRO A 74 4.66 -10.83 -38.20
C PRO A 74 4.49 -10.85 -36.67
N VAL A 75 4.91 -9.76 -36.00
CA VAL A 75 4.75 -9.54 -34.57
C VAL A 75 3.55 -8.63 -34.34
N THR A 76 2.65 -9.01 -33.43
CA THR A 76 1.56 -8.14 -32.99
C THR A 76 2.09 -7.06 -32.05
N LEU A 77 1.87 -5.80 -32.42
CA LEU A 77 2.20 -4.60 -31.66
C LEU A 77 1.09 -4.26 -30.67
N ALA A 78 -0.16 -4.15 -31.17
CA ALA A 78 -1.34 -3.93 -30.34
C ALA A 78 -2.50 -4.82 -30.74
N GLN A 79 -3.39 -5.04 -29.79
CA GLN A 79 -4.70 -5.62 -30.02
C GLN A 79 -5.75 -4.80 -29.28
N ALA A 80 -6.93 -4.66 -29.88
CA ALA A 80 -8.05 -3.96 -29.27
C ALA A 80 -9.38 -4.55 -29.73
N ARG A 81 -10.45 -4.17 -29.04
CA ARG A 81 -11.83 -4.38 -29.50
C ARG A 81 -12.48 -3.03 -29.73
N THR A 82 -13.09 -2.87 -30.90
CA THR A 82 -13.88 -1.69 -31.27
C THR A 82 -15.23 -2.12 -31.81
N HIS A 83 -16.22 -1.23 -31.74
CA HIS A 83 -17.54 -1.52 -32.29
C HIS A 83 -17.55 -1.25 -33.80
N ILE A 84 -17.56 -2.32 -34.61
CA ILE A 84 -17.78 -2.24 -36.06
C ILE A 84 -19.19 -2.71 -36.38
N GLN A 85 -19.94 -1.91 -37.13
CA GLN A 85 -21.22 -2.31 -37.69
C GLN A 85 -21.04 -2.69 -39.16
N THR A 86 -21.35 -3.94 -39.49
CA THR A 86 -21.30 -4.40 -40.88
C THR A 86 -22.25 -3.59 -41.75
N ASN A 87 -21.80 -3.21 -42.95
CA ASN A 87 -22.49 -2.31 -43.90
C ASN A 87 -22.70 -0.85 -43.43
N ALA A 88 -22.18 -0.45 -42.26
CA ALA A 88 -22.12 0.96 -41.86
C ALA A 88 -20.81 1.62 -42.34
N THR A 89 -20.82 2.95 -42.50
CA THR A 89 -19.62 3.72 -42.84
C THR A 89 -18.83 4.05 -41.59
N HIS A 90 -17.56 3.65 -41.59
CA HIS A 90 -16.58 3.94 -40.54
C HIS A 90 -15.42 4.76 -41.09
N ARG A 91 -14.84 5.62 -40.25
CA ARG A 91 -13.70 6.48 -40.58
C ARG A 91 -12.48 6.08 -39.77
N LEU A 92 -11.50 5.49 -40.42
CA LEU A 92 -10.20 5.14 -39.84
C LEU A 92 -9.18 6.26 -40.10
N ALA A 93 -8.67 6.89 -39.05
CA ALA A 93 -7.57 7.84 -39.15
C ALA A 93 -6.27 7.24 -38.58
N ILE A 94 -5.21 7.27 -39.37
CA ILE A 94 -3.90 6.72 -39.07
C ILE A 94 -2.88 7.85 -39.09
N MET A 95 -2.05 7.94 -38.06
CA MET A 95 -0.94 8.88 -37.97
C MET A 95 0.35 8.10 -37.75
N LEU A 96 1.34 8.34 -38.61
CA LEU A 96 2.67 7.74 -38.55
C LEU A 96 3.72 8.84 -38.42
N ARG A 97 4.55 8.77 -37.37
CA ARG A 97 5.70 9.66 -37.17
C ARG A 97 6.86 8.88 -36.60
N ASP A 98 7.99 8.82 -37.30
CA ASP A 98 9.15 8.02 -36.90
C ASP A 98 8.74 6.58 -36.56
N SER A 99 8.83 6.12 -35.32
CA SER A 99 8.28 4.81 -34.92
C SER A 99 6.81 4.88 -34.48
N ASN A 100 6.28 6.04 -34.11
CA ASN A 100 4.94 6.15 -33.52
C ASN A 100 3.81 5.94 -34.54
N VAL A 101 2.85 5.11 -34.15
CA VAL A 101 1.62 4.80 -34.86
C VAL A 101 0.45 5.16 -33.96
N ASN A 102 -0.40 6.06 -34.40
CA ASN A 102 -1.69 6.33 -33.75
C ASN A 102 -2.81 5.99 -34.72
N VAL A 103 -3.79 5.22 -34.26
CA VAL A 103 -4.94 4.80 -35.05
C VAL A 103 -6.18 5.15 -34.27
N SER A 104 -7.13 5.78 -34.93
CA SER A 104 -8.46 6.06 -34.38
C SER A 104 -9.52 5.64 -35.38
N ILE A 105 -10.65 5.21 -34.87
CA ILE A 105 -11.84 4.89 -35.64
C ILE A 105 -13.02 5.71 -35.14
N ASP A 106 -13.72 6.37 -36.04
CA ASP A 106 -14.88 7.23 -35.74
C ASP A 106 -14.59 8.29 -34.66
N GLY A 107 -13.35 8.80 -34.64
CA GLY A 107 -12.89 9.80 -33.69
C GLY A 107 -12.43 9.25 -32.33
N GLN A 108 -12.57 7.95 -32.08
CA GLN A 108 -12.07 7.29 -30.87
C GLN A 108 -10.74 6.58 -31.12
N PRO A 109 -9.77 6.63 -30.20
CA PRO A 109 -8.54 5.84 -30.31
C PRO A 109 -8.85 4.35 -30.45
N LEU A 110 -8.27 3.70 -31.46
CA LEU A 110 -8.50 2.28 -31.74
C LEU A 110 -7.67 1.37 -30.81
N PHE A 111 -6.51 1.82 -30.35
CA PHE A 111 -5.62 1.10 -29.44
C PHE A 111 -5.37 1.93 -28.18
N ASN A 112 -5.32 1.27 -27.02
CA ASN A 112 -5.22 1.93 -25.71
C ASN A 112 -3.80 2.43 -25.37
N THR A 113 -2.79 1.94 -26.12
CA THR A 113 -1.37 2.23 -25.98
C THR A 113 -0.82 2.94 -27.23
N ARG A 114 0.25 3.73 -27.07
CA ARG A 114 0.99 4.30 -28.20
C ARG A 114 1.96 3.26 -28.75
N GLU A 115 1.74 2.87 -30.00
CA GLU A 115 2.51 1.80 -30.61
C GLU A 115 3.73 2.35 -31.37
N GLN A 116 4.92 1.88 -31.02
CA GLN A 116 6.13 2.15 -31.78
C GLN A 116 6.45 1.01 -32.76
N ALA A 117 6.27 1.25 -34.05
CA ALA A 117 6.82 0.43 -35.12
C ALA A 117 8.37 0.46 -35.09
N VAL A 118 8.98 -0.66 -34.70
CA VAL A 118 10.42 -0.77 -34.43
C VAL A 118 11.23 -0.95 -35.71
N CYS A 119 10.65 -1.54 -36.77
CA CYS A 119 11.41 -2.02 -37.94
C CYS A 119 11.18 -1.27 -39.26
N VAL A 120 10.22 -0.35 -39.34
CA VAL A 120 9.99 0.41 -40.59
C VAL A 120 10.05 1.91 -40.34
N LYS A 121 11.28 2.42 -40.26
CA LYS A 121 11.58 3.86 -40.15
C LYS A 121 11.78 4.54 -41.50
N GLU A 122 11.96 3.74 -42.56
CA GLU A 122 12.11 4.22 -43.91
C GLU A 122 10.75 4.50 -44.57
N ALA A 123 10.75 5.36 -45.59
CA ALA A 123 9.57 5.58 -46.40
C ALA A 123 9.13 4.27 -47.10
N GLY A 124 7.83 4.08 -47.27
CA GLY A 124 7.29 2.84 -47.84
C GLY A 124 5.85 2.96 -48.29
N SER A 125 5.38 1.96 -49.03
CA SER A 125 4.07 2.04 -49.69
C SER A 125 2.90 1.91 -48.73
N PHE A 126 1.82 2.64 -49.00
CA PHE A 126 0.52 2.54 -48.32
C PHE A 126 -0.46 1.72 -49.17
N GLY A 127 -1.18 0.79 -48.56
CA GLY A 127 -2.11 -0.13 -49.23
C GLY A 127 -3.29 -0.53 -48.36
N ILE A 128 -4.34 -1.05 -48.99
CA ILE A 128 -5.60 -1.47 -48.36
C ILE A 128 -5.96 -2.86 -48.89
N ALA A 129 -6.48 -3.73 -48.04
CA ALA A 129 -6.81 -5.11 -48.37
C ALA A 129 -8.02 -5.63 -47.59
N VAL A 130 -8.62 -6.72 -48.08
CA VAL A 130 -9.68 -7.47 -47.41
C VAL A 130 -9.42 -8.97 -47.55
N SER A 131 -9.69 -9.77 -46.51
CA SER A 131 -9.42 -11.23 -46.47
C SER A 131 -10.40 -12.01 -45.59
N THR A 132 -10.51 -13.33 -45.79
CA THR A 132 -11.41 -14.24 -45.05
C THR A 132 -10.71 -15.56 -44.68
N THR A 133 -11.15 -16.20 -43.59
CA THR A 133 -10.72 -17.56 -43.18
C THR A 133 -11.90 -18.32 -42.57
N PRO A 134 -12.21 -19.57 -43.03
CA PRO A 134 -11.54 -20.31 -44.11
C PRO A 134 -11.82 -19.73 -45.51
N THR A 135 -10.97 -20.09 -46.48
CA THR A 135 -10.85 -19.52 -47.85
C THR A 135 -12.07 -19.71 -48.76
N ASP A 136 -13.12 -20.37 -48.29
CA ASP A 136 -14.35 -20.65 -49.03
C ASP A 136 -15.43 -19.56 -48.84
N SER A 137 -15.14 -18.49 -48.08
CA SER A 137 -16.02 -17.35 -47.83
C SER A 137 -15.55 -16.10 -48.58
N HIS A 138 -16.49 -15.26 -49.06
CA HIS A 138 -16.20 -14.11 -49.92
C HIS A 138 -15.88 -12.86 -49.09
N ALA A 139 -14.66 -12.34 -49.19
CA ALA A 139 -14.28 -11.09 -48.54
C ALA A 139 -14.72 -9.86 -49.37
N SER A 140 -15.43 -8.89 -48.77
CA SER A 140 -15.91 -7.68 -49.46
C SER A 140 -15.82 -6.41 -48.60
N LEU A 141 -15.20 -5.37 -49.16
CA LEU A 141 -14.96 -4.06 -48.56
C LEU A 141 -15.26 -2.93 -49.56
N THR A 142 -16.05 -1.94 -49.17
CA THR A 142 -16.21 -0.69 -49.93
C THR A 142 -15.38 0.42 -49.30
N VAL A 143 -14.51 1.08 -50.07
CA VAL A 143 -13.72 2.24 -49.65
C VAL A 143 -14.31 3.50 -50.28
N ASN A 144 -14.79 4.42 -49.45
CA ASN A 144 -15.45 5.66 -49.85
C ASN A 144 -14.43 6.76 -50.18
N SER A 145 -13.46 6.98 -49.29
CA SER A 145 -12.42 7.99 -49.48
C SER A 145 -11.08 7.54 -48.85
N VAL A 146 -9.97 8.00 -49.44
CA VAL A 146 -8.61 7.84 -48.88
C VAL A 146 -7.88 9.17 -49.04
N THR A 147 -7.42 9.75 -47.94
CA THR A 147 -6.65 11.00 -47.92
C THR A 147 -5.29 10.76 -47.29
N LEU A 148 -4.20 11.19 -47.94
CA LEU A 148 -2.82 11.05 -47.45
C LEU A 148 -2.08 12.40 -47.43
N GLN A 149 -1.71 12.88 -46.25
CA GLN A 149 -1.07 14.20 -46.04
C GLN A 149 0.33 14.06 -45.42
N SER A 150 1.27 14.93 -45.83
CA SER A 150 2.58 15.06 -45.18
C SER A 150 2.43 15.87 -43.89
N ARG A 151 3.09 15.44 -42.80
CA ARG A 151 3.02 16.14 -41.51
C ARG A 151 3.87 17.43 -41.55
N ARG A 152 3.34 18.51 -40.97
CA ARG A 152 4.09 19.74 -40.70
C ARG A 152 4.57 19.73 -39.25
N SER A 153 5.77 20.27 -39.00
CA SER A 153 6.24 20.47 -37.63
C SER A 153 5.33 21.48 -36.92
N THR A 154 4.95 21.19 -35.67
CA THR A 154 4.01 21.99 -34.87
C THR A 154 4.57 22.21 -33.45
N LEU A 155 4.57 23.45 -33.00
CA LEU A 155 5.10 23.90 -31.72
C LEU A 155 3.95 24.39 -30.84
N ALA A 156 3.82 23.89 -29.61
CA ALA A 156 2.92 24.49 -28.63
C ALA A 156 3.66 25.51 -27.75
N SER A 157 3.14 26.73 -27.67
CA SER A 157 3.70 27.81 -26.84
C SER A 157 2.60 28.47 -26.00
N TRP A 158 2.98 29.03 -24.86
CA TRP A 158 2.07 29.79 -23.99
C TRP A 158 2.79 30.94 -23.30
N ASN A 159 2.02 31.80 -22.64
CA ASN A 159 2.56 32.95 -21.92
C ASN A 159 2.96 32.57 -20.49
N PHE A 160 3.87 33.34 -19.92
CA PHE A 160 4.32 33.19 -18.55
C PHE A 160 3.23 33.68 -17.58
N ASP A 161 2.53 32.73 -16.95
CA ASP A 161 1.58 32.95 -15.87
C ASP A 161 1.48 31.65 -15.04
N GLU A 162 1.76 31.70 -13.74
CA GLU A 162 1.74 30.53 -12.85
C GLU A 162 0.36 29.85 -12.79
N ALA A 163 -0.72 30.58 -13.08
CA ALA A 163 -2.06 30.02 -13.17
C ALA A 163 -2.29 29.19 -14.45
N LEU A 164 -1.44 29.37 -15.48
CA LEU A 164 -1.56 28.66 -16.77
C LEU A 164 -0.87 27.31 -16.80
N ASP A 165 0.06 27.01 -15.89
CA ASP A 165 0.83 25.77 -15.91
C ASP A 165 -0.09 24.52 -15.88
N PRO A 166 -1.05 24.37 -14.94
CA PRO A 166 -1.99 23.24 -14.95
C PRO A 166 -2.83 23.12 -16.23
N PHE A 167 -3.20 24.26 -16.82
CA PHE A 167 -3.98 24.31 -18.06
C PHE A 167 -3.13 23.93 -19.27
N ALA A 168 -1.91 24.43 -19.37
CA ALA A 168 -0.94 24.05 -20.40
C ALA A 168 -0.65 22.55 -20.33
N LEU A 169 -0.49 21.98 -19.13
CA LEU A 169 -0.32 20.54 -18.92
C LEU A 169 -1.53 19.75 -19.43
N ALA A 170 -2.76 20.15 -19.07
CA ALA A 170 -3.99 19.51 -19.55
C ALA A 170 -4.16 19.64 -21.08
N TRP A 171 -3.80 20.79 -21.64
CA TRP A 171 -3.89 21.03 -23.08
C TRP A 171 -2.85 20.21 -23.85
N ILE A 172 -1.59 20.19 -23.40
CA ILE A 172 -0.54 19.34 -23.96
C ILE A 172 -0.94 17.88 -23.83
N LYS A 173 -1.63 17.50 -22.75
CA LYS A 173 -2.15 16.14 -22.60
C LYS A 173 -3.15 15.78 -23.71
N ALA A 174 -4.08 16.68 -23.99
CA ALA A 174 -5.11 16.49 -25.02
C ALA A 174 -4.57 16.58 -26.46
N HIS A 175 -3.53 17.39 -26.70
CA HIS A 175 -3.06 17.73 -28.05
C HIS A 175 -1.64 17.26 -28.36
N GLY A 176 -0.92 16.70 -27.41
CA GLY A 176 0.51 16.40 -27.57
C GLY A 176 0.80 15.37 -28.66
N SER A 177 -0.15 14.52 -29.03
CA SER A 177 0.02 13.52 -30.10
C SER A 177 0.24 14.15 -31.48
N ARG A 178 -0.31 15.35 -31.72
CA ARG A 178 -0.14 16.12 -32.97
C ARG A 178 1.00 17.13 -32.94
N LEU A 179 1.54 17.46 -31.76
CA LEU A 179 2.69 18.34 -31.63
C LEU A 179 3.99 17.66 -32.07
N THR A 180 4.97 18.47 -32.43
CA THR A 180 6.37 18.04 -32.56
C THR A 180 7.24 18.55 -31.43
N GLU A 181 6.85 19.68 -30.83
CA GLU A 181 7.66 20.45 -29.90
C GLU A 181 6.77 21.15 -28.86
N ILE A 182 7.28 21.33 -27.65
CA ILE A 182 6.67 22.17 -26.61
C ILE A 182 7.67 23.22 -26.15
N SER A 183 7.15 24.41 -25.89
CA SER A 183 7.95 25.57 -25.49
C SER A 183 7.45 26.21 -24.21
N PRO A 184 7.82 25.66 -23.04
CA PRO A 184 7.57 26.34 -21.78
C PRO A 184 8.36 27.67 -21.72
N PRO A 185 7.81 28.72 -21.09
CA PRO A 185 8.49 30.01 -21.00
C PRO A 185 9.76 29.94 -20.13
N LEU A 186 10.85 30.57 -20.60
CA LEU A 186 12.19 30.46 -20.00
C LEU A 186 12.42 31.43 -18.82
N VAL A 187 12.25 32.76 -18.97
CA VAL A 187 12.48 33.79 -17.91
C VAL A 187 11.71 35.10 -18.20
N ARG A 188 11.33 35.88 -17.15
CA ARG A 188 10.90 37.30 -17.24
C ARG A 188 12.10 38.24 -17.05
N VAL A 189 12.41 39.11 -18.02
CA VAL A 189 13.25 40.29 -17.78
C VAL A 189 12.32 41.44 -17.38
N LYS A 190 12.29 41.81 -16.11
CA LYS A 190 11.88 43.16 -15.69
C LYS A 190 12.75 43.63 -14.53
N ASP A 191 13.47 44.70 -14.81
CA ASP A 191 14.04 45.70 -13.91
C ASP A 191 14.81 45.21 -12.67
N TYR A 192 16.14 45.27 -12.78
CA TYR A 192 17.13 45.35 -11.68
C TYR A 192 17.03 44.33 -10.53
N GLY A 193 17.78 43.23 -10.69
CA GLY A 193 18.17 42.34 -9.59
C GLY A 193 17.62 40.93 -9.76
N MET A 194 18.50 39.99 -10.08
CA MET A 194 18.15 38.59 -10.25
C MET A 194 17.41 38.02 -9.03
N SER A 195 16.12 37.74 -9.17
CA SER A 195 15.49 36.67 -8.40
C SER A 195 15.71 35.37 -9.16
N ASN A 196 16.72 34.60 -8.75
CA ASN A 196 16.86 33.20 -9.13
C ASN A 196 15.65 32.42 -8.57
N ARG A 197 14.55 32.41 -9.33
CA ARG A 197 13.61 31.30 -9.35
C ARG A 197 13.52 30.87 -10.81
N SER A 198 14.61 30.26 -11.25
CA SER A 198 14.58 29.41 -12.42
C SER A 198 13.56 28.31 -12.19
N ILE A 199 13.04 27.82 -13.31
CA ILE A 199 12.38 26.56 -13.59
C ILE A 199 12.94 25.39 -12.75
N GLY A 200 12.69 25.36 -11.43
CA GLY A 200 13.25 24.35 -10.51
C GLY A 200 12.21 23.39 -9.93
N GLN A 201 10.91 23.72 -10.05
CA GLN A 201 9.82 22.85 -9.61
C GLN A 201 8.92 22.36 -10.77
N SER A 202 8.84 23.10 -11.88
CA SER A 202 8.03 22.75 -13.06
C SER A 202 8.84 22.05 -14.18
N GLU A 203 10.16 21.98 -14.09
CA GLU A 203 11.00 21.40 -15.16
C GLU A 203 10.76 19.88 -15.33
N ASN A 204 10.59 19.18 -14.21
CA ASN A 204 10.34 17.74 -14.19
C ASN A 204 9.05 17.37 -14.90
N ILE A 205 8.01 18.20 -14.85
CA ILE A 205 6.70 17.86 -15.42
C ILE A 205 6.65 18.09 -16.94
N TYR A 206 7.29 19.15 -17.44
CA TYR A 206 7.35 19.41 -18.89
C TYR A 206 8.34 18.48 -19.58
N ARG A 207 9.46 18.12 -18.93
CA ARG A 207 10.35 17.07 -19.43
C ARG A 207 9.66 15.71 -19.43
N LEU A 208 8.93 15.39 -18.36
CA LEU A 208 8.12 14.18 -18.32
C LEU A 208 7.09 14.16 -19.45
N LEU A 209 6.35 15.24 -19.68
CA LEU A 209 5.42 15.31 -20.80
C LEU A 209 6.13 15.23 -22.15
N ALA A 210 7.27 15.91 -22.32
CA ALA A 210 8.08 15.79 -23.53
C ALA A 210 8.48 14.34 -23.79
N SER A 211 8.87 13.59 -22.74
CA SER A 211 9.15 12.16 -22.81
C SER A 211 7.91 11.33 -23.14
N ILE A 212 6.80 11.49 -22.40
CA ILE A 212 5.52 10.78 -22.63
C ILE A 212 5.02 10.97 -24.08
N TYR A 213 5.22 12.16 -24.65
CA TYR A 213 4.74 12.54 -25.98
C TYR A 213 5.80 12.51 -27.08
N ASN A 214 7.05 12.14 -26.76
CA ASN A 214 8.20 12.20 -27.66
C ASN A 214 8.30 13.56 -28.41
N LEU A 215 8.19 14.64 -27.64
CA LEU A 215 8.25 16.02 -28.11
C LEU A 215 9.64 16.59 -27.86
N ARG A 216 10.12 17.48 -28.74
CA ARG A 216 11.32 18.27 -28.42
C ARG A 216 10.96 19.35 -27.40
N LEU A 217 11.67 19.38 -26.29
CA LEU A 217 11.58 20.44 -25.29
C LEU A 217 12.43 21.62 -25.75
N THR A 218 11.76 22.71 -26.14
CA THR A 218 12.40 23.92 -26.70
C THR A 218 11.93 25.15 -25.95
N PRO A 219 12.49 25.45 -24.76
CA PRO A 219 12.03 26.56 -23.93
C PRO A 219 11.95 27.89 -24.70
N CYS A 220 10.94 28.70 -24.39
CA CYS A 220 10.66 29.96 -25.07
C CYS A 220 11.37 31.13 -24.38
N LEU A 221 12.31 31.76 -25.07
CA LEU A 221 12.90 33.05 -24.73
C LEU A 221 12.24 34.16 -25.57
N ARG A 222 11.71 35.18 -24.91
CA ARG A 222 11.14 36.36 -25.59
C ARG A 222 12.13 37.51 -25.53
N ILE A 223 12.38 38.14 -26.68
CA ILE A 223 13.26 39.32 -26.80
C ILE A 223 12.47 40.43 -27.47
N SER A 224 12.42 41.58 -26.82
CA SER A 224 11.61 42.75 -27.20
C SER A 224 12.41 44.03 -27.37
N SER A 225 13.67 44.06 -26.95
CA SER A 225 14.54 45.23 -27.08
C SER A 225 15.98 44.88 -27.44
N GLU A 226 16.73 45.87 -27.91
CA GLU A 226 18.16 45.71 -28.25
C GLU A 226 19.01 45.42 -27.01
N SER A 227 18.66 46.02 -25.86
CA SER A 227 19.30 45.74 -24.58
C SER A 227 19.10 44.27 -24.13
N GLU A 228 17.93 43.69 -24.37
CA GLU A 228 17.67 42.27 -24.11
C GLU A 228 18.45 41.35 -25.07
N LEU A 229 18.60 41.75 -26.34
CA LEU A 229 19.39 41.02 -27.33
C LEU A 229 20.89 41.00 -26.96
N GLU A 230 21.42 42.11 -26.43
CA GLU A 230 22.79 42.20 -25.92
C GLU A 230 22.99 41.38 -24.64
N THR A 231 22.00 41.42 -23.73
CA THR A 231 22.00 40.63 -22.49
C THR A 231 22.03 39.14 -22.80
N TRP A 232 21.19 38.70 -23.72
CA TRP A 232 21.16 37.33 -24.23
C TRP A 232 22.13 37.16 -25.40
N SER A 233 23.40 37.50 -25.17
CA SER A 233 24.47 37.18 -26.12
C SER A 233 24.50 35.67 -26.42
N PRO A 234 25.00 35.24 -27.60
CA PRO A 234 25.08 33.82 -27.93
C PRO A 234 25.71 32.99 -26.80
N ILE A 235 26.81 33.47 -26.21
CA ILE A 235 27.54 32.80 -25.11
C ILE A 235 26.68 32.66 -23.87
N ALA A 236 26.00 33.73 -23.44
CA ALA A 236 25.12 33.71 -22.28
C ALA A 236 23.95 32.72 -22.47
N LEU A 237 23.39 32.69 -23.67
CA LEU A 237 22.33 31.75 -24.03
C LEU A 237 22.83 30.28 -24.02
N ALA A 238 24.02 30.01 -24.58
CA ALA A 238 24.58 28.66 -24.55
C ALA A 238 24.91 28.18 -23.12
N GLY A 239 25.39 29.07 -22.25
CA GLY A 239 25.60 28.77 -20.83
C GLY A 239 24.28 28.49 -20.10
N ALA A 240 23.25 29.29 -20.33
CA ALA A 240 21.92 29.02 -19.74
C ALA A 240 21.34 27.67 -20.21
N LEU A 241 21.59 27.29 -21.46
CA LEU A 241 21.15 26.03 -22.02
C LEU A 241 22.02 24.83 -21.61
N SER A 242 23.27 25.01 -21.16
CA SER A 242 24.08 23.87 -20.69
C SER A 242 23.55 23.31 -19.38
N ASP A 243 22.92 24.16 -18.57
CA ASP A 243 22.33 23.79 -17.29
C ASP A 243 20.91 23.22 -17.44
N LEU A 244 20.31 23.35 -18.63
CA LEU A 244 18.97 22.87 -18.97
C LEU A 244 19.05 21.65 -19.90
N ASP A 245 18.50 20.53 -19.45
CA ASP A 245 18.36 19.31 -20.27
C ASP A 245 17.14 19.48 -21.20
N CYS A 246 17.41 20.13 -22.34
CA CYS A 246 16.47 20.50 -23.39
C CYS A 246 17.07 20.26 -24.79
N ASP A 247 16.18 20.08 -25.77
CA ASP A 247 16.53 19.71 -27.14
C ASP A 247 16.95 20.90 -28.01
N GLY A 248 16.53 22.12 -27.66
CA GLY A 248 16.79 23.34 -28.39
C GLY A 248 16.22 24.57 -27.70
N ILE A 249 16.13 25.69 -28.41
CA ILE A 249 15.58 26.94 -27.88
C ILE A 249 14.60 27.56 -28.87
N TYR A 250 13.46 28.04 -28.37
CA TYR A 250 12.55 28.88 -29.12
C TYR A 250 12.76 30.34 -28.75
N VAL A 251 13.13 31.19 -29.72
CA VAL A 251 13.34 32.62 -29.53
C VAL A 251 12.27 33.40 -30.26
N ASN A 252 11.48 34.16 -29.53
CA ASN A 252 10.36 34.92 -30.05
C ASN A 252 10.67 36.43 -30.05
N PHE A 253 10.78 37.00 -31.26
CA PHE A 253 11.03 38.42 -31.53
C PHE A 253 9.77 39.19 -31.98
N GLU A 254 8.57 38.65 -31.78
CA GLU A 254 7.32 39.23 -32.31
C GLU A 254 7.14 40.70 -31.91
N ASN A 255 7.58 41.06 -30.70
CA ASN A 255 7.46 42.40 -30.11
C ASN A 255 8.78 43.21 -30.17
N TYR A 256 9.74 42.82 -31.01
CA TYR A 256 11.00 43.54 -31.15
C TYR A 256 10.86 44.68 -32.18
N ASP A 257 10.29 45.80 -31.75
CA ASP A 257 9.82 46.87 -32.65
C ASP A 257 10.92 47.87 -33.07
N THR A 258 11.97 48.05 -32.24
CA THR A 258 13.11 48.95 -32.50
C THR A 258 14.39 48.15 -32.69
N PHE A 259 14.60 47.57 -33.89
CA PHE A 259 15.74 46.69 -34.15
C PHE A 259 16.61 47.14 -35.32
N GLN A 260 17.91 46.84 -35.23
CA GLN A 260 18.82 46.89 -36.36
C GLN A 260 18.87 45.53 -37.05
N ILE A 261 18.48 45.46 -38.34
CA ILE A 261 18.51 44.22 -39.14
C ILE A 261 19.88 43.53 -39.06
N ASN A 262 20.96 44.30 -39.13
CA ASN A 262 22.33 43.80 -39.07
C ASN A 262 22.70 43.19 -37.70
N ALA A 263 22.14 43.70 -36.61
CA ALA A 263 22.40 43.19 -35.27
C ALA A 263 21.68 41.84 -35.06
N LEU A 264 20.39 41.77 -35.44
CA LEU A 264 19.61 40.54 -35.40
C LEU A 264 20.22 39.46 -36.32
N GLU A 265 20.61 39.82 -37.54
CA GLU A 265 21.27 38.90 -38.46
C GLU A 265 22.57 38.33 -37.87
N ARG A 266 23.43 39.21 -37.34
CA ARG A 266 24.70 38.81 -36.74
C ARG A 266 24.48 37.88 -35.56
N TRP A 267 23.52 38.21 -34.71
CA TRP A 267 23.13 37.39 -33.56
C TRP A 267 22.68 35.99 -34.00
N LEU A 268 21.74 35.91 -34.96
CA LEU A 268 21.23 34.64 -35.48
C LEU A 268 22.32 33.76 -36.11
N ARG A 269 23.25 34.35 -36.87
CA ARG A 269 24.39 33.61 -37.45
C ARG A 269 25.33 33.06 -36.38
N GLN A 270 25.64 33.86 -35.37
CA GLN A 270 26.53 33.45 -34.28
C GLN A 270 25.88 32.37 -33.39
N THR A 271 24.64 32.61 -32.96
CA THR A 271 23.85 31.67 -32.15
C THR A 271 23.62 30.35 -32.90
N GLY A 272 23.19 30.43 -34.16
CA GLY A 272 23.01 29.27 -35.03
C GLY A 272 24.30 28.46 -35.13
N LYS A 273 25.43 29.07 -35.51
CA LYS A 273 26.73 28.38 -35.62
C LYS A 273 27.15 27.71 -34.32
N MET A 274 26.94 28.38 -33.18
CA MET A 274 27.37 27.86 -31.89
C MET A 274 26.52 26.68 -31.42
N LEU A 275 25.19 26.77 -31.55
CA LEU A 275 24.28 25.69 -31.14
C LEU A 275 24.28 24.52 -32.14
N SER A 276 24.65 24.75 -33.41
CA SER A 276 24.90 23.70 -34.41
C SER A 276 25.89 22.65 -33.92
N GLY A 277 26.96 23.06 -33.22
CA GLY A 277 27.97 22.15 -32.68
C GLY A 277 27.45 21.20 -31.61
N SER A 278 26.32 21.53 -30.98
CA SER A 278 25.62 20.73 -29.96
C SER A 278 24.39 19.99 -30.49
N GLY A 279 24.08 20.11 -31.79
CA GLY A 279 22.89 19.49 -32.39
C GLY A 279 21.55 20.13 -31.97
N ARG A 280 21.58 21.28 -31.28
CA ARG A 280 20.40 21.98 -30.76
C ARG A 280 19.86 23.01 -31.78
N PRO A 281 18.62 22.88 -32.30
CA PRO A 281 18.05 23.83 -33.23
C PRO A 281 17.64 25.13 -32.51
N VAL A 282 17.67 26.23 -33.26
CA VAL A 282 17.18 27.54 -32.83
C VAL A 282 15.89 27.82 -33.58
N LEU A 283 14.76 27.73 -32.87
CA LEU A 283 13.47 28.06 -33.43
C LEU A 283 13.26 29.56 -33.31
N VAL A 284 12.88 30.23 -34.40
CA VAL A 284 12.79 31.70 -34.40
C VAL A 284 11.45 32.16 -34.92
N ARG A 285 10.76 32.99 -34.12
CA ARG A 285 9.65 33.82 -34.58
C ARG A 285 10.17 35.24 -34.84
N LEU A 286 10.01 35.71 -36.07
CA LEU A 286 10.47 37.05 -36.48
C LEU A 286 9.47 38.14 -36.06
N PRO A 287 9.91 39.42 -36.01
CA PRO A 287 9.00 40.56 -35.92
C PRO A 287 8.00 40.56 -37.08
N ARG A 288 6.74 40.91 -36.82
CA ARG A 288 5.64 40.90 -37.83
C ARG A 288 5.96 41.68 -39.10
N MET A 289 6.76 42.73 -39.00
CA MET A 289 7.18 43.56 -40.14
C MET A 289 8.13 42.80 -41.10
N LEU A 290 8.89 41.84 -40.61
CA LEU A 290 9.82 41.03 -41.40
C LEU A 290 9.19 39.76 -41.99
N GLU A 291 8.05 39.31 -41.44
CA GLU A 291 7.34 38.10 -41.89
C GLU A 291 6.84 38.19 -43.34
N ARG A 292 6.88 39.37 -43.97
CA ARG A 292 6.45 39.59 -45.36
C ARG A 292 7.60 39.79 -46.35
N LEU A 293 8.85 39.83 -45.88
CA LEU A 293 10.01 40.16 -46.72
C LEU A 293 10.74 38.88 -47.17
N SER A 294 10.56 38.49 -48.43
CA SER A 294 11.17 37.28 -49.03
C SER A 294 12.70 37.20 -48.90
N SER A 295 13.39 38.35 -48.84
CA SER A 295 14.84 38.45 -48.66
C SER A 295 15.33 37.94 -47.29
N VAL A 296 14.53 38.12 -46.24
CA VAL A 296 14.85 37.65 -44.88
C VAL A 296 14.74 36.12 -44.81
N TYR A 297 13.75 35.55 -45.50
CA TYR A 297 13.55 34.10 -45.58
C TYR A 297 14.68 33.38 -46.32
N ALA A 298 15.18 33.95 -47.42
CA ALA A 298 16.31 33.40 -48.16
C ALA A 298 17.61 33.40 -47.32
N LEU A 299 17.80 34.43 -46.49
CA LEU A 299 18.95 34.57 -45.61
C LEU A 299 18.92 33.55 -44.46
N LEU A 300 17.76 33.35 -43.84
CA LEU A 300 17.56 32.37 -42.77
C LEU A 300 17.68 30.93 -43.27
N ALA A 301 17.22 30.66 -44.51
CA ALA A 301 17.40 29.35 -45.14
C ALA A 301 18.87 28.95 -45.34
N ALA A 302 19.80 29.91 -45.36
CA ALA A 302 21.23 29.66 -45.45
C ALA A 302 21.90 29.30 -44.11
N ILE A 303 21.14 29.26 -43.00
CA ILE A 303 21.62 28.87 -41.66
C ILE A 303 20.91 27.56 -41.25
N PRO A 304 21.53 26.38 -41.49
CA PRO A 304 20.84 25.09 -41.36
C PRO A 304 20.30 24.76 -39.96
N SER A 305 20.81 25.41 -38.92
CA SER A 305 20.42 25.22 -37.51
C SER A 305 19.28 26.11 -37.04
N VAL A 306 18.80 27.04 -37.89
CA VAL A 306 17.70 27.94 -37.57
C VAL A 306 16.42 27.45 -38.26
N GLU A 307 15.42 27.08 -37.48
CA GLU A 307 14.08 26.72 -37.98
C GLU A 307 13.11 27.88 -37.73
N LEU A 308 12.20 28.13 -38.66
CA LEU A 308 11.34 29.32 -38.60
C LEU A 308 9.93 28.95 -38.13
N VAL A 309 9.44 29.68 -37.12
CA VAL A 309 8.13 29.50 -36.50
C VAL A 309 7.13 30.49 -37.11
N THR A 310 5.95 30.01 -37.53
CA THR A 310 4.91 30.80 -38.25
C THR A 310 3.49 30.43 -37.80
N ASP A 311 2.52 31.31 -38.07
CA ASP A 311 1.11 30.97 -37.87
C ASP A 311 0.58 30.06 -38.98
N ALA A 312 -0.43 29.25 -38.66
CA ALA A 312 -1.04 28.30 -39.58
C ALA A 312 -1.61 28.93 -40.87
N GLY A 313 -1.88 30.25 -40.89
CA GLY A 313 -2.44 30.99 -42.03
C GLY A 313 -1.42 31.69 -42.94
N LEU A 314 -0.14 31.76 -42.56
CA LEU A 314 0.92 32.53 -43.26
C LEU A 314 1.86 31.66 -44.11
N LEU A 315 1.45 30.42 -44.40
CA LEU A 315 2.28 29.43 -45.09
C LEU A 315 2.57 29.83 -46.54
N MET A 316 3.85 29.97 -46.88
CA MET A 316 4.30 30.17 -48.25
C MET A 316 4.42 28.83 -49.01
N PRO A 317 4.24 28.80 -50.34
CA PRO A 317 4.42 27.58 -51.12
C PRO A 317 5.86 27.03 -51.02
N VAL A 318 5.96 25.72 -50.77
CA VAL A 318 7.19 24.93 -50.58
C VAL A 318 8.23 25.10 -51.70
N ALA A 319 7.82 25.56 -52.89
CA ALA A 319 8.71 25.79 -54.02
C ALA A 319 9.69 26.97 -53.85
N SER A 320 9.53 27.81 -52.82
CA SER A 320 10.26 29.08 -52.69
C SER A 320 11.28 29.18 -51.56
N VAL A 321 11.30 28.24 -50.59
CA VAL A 321 12.15 28.33 -49.39
C VAL A 321 12.67 26.94 -48.99
N GLN A 322 13.99 26.78 -48.85
CA GLN A 322 14.64 25.55 -48.36
C GLN A 322 14.60 25.38 -46.83
N ALA A 323 14.17 26.40 -46.08
CA ALA A 323 14.08 26.36 -44.62
C ALA A 323 12.89 25.52 -44.12
N LYS A 324 13.13 24.73 -43.06
CA LYS A 324 12.10 23.95 -42.37
C LYS A 324 11.21 24.89 -41.54
N GLN A 325 9.91 24.89 -41.84
CA GLN A 325 8.90 25.72 -41.16
C GLN A 325 8.14 24.93 -40.09
N ILE A 326 7.92 25.57 -38.94
CA ILE A 326 7.16 25.05 -37.81
C ILE A 326 5.92 25.93 -37.60
N VAL A 327 4.77 25.31 -37.45
CA VAL A 327 3.50 25.98 -37.15
C VAL A 327 3.38 26.18 -35.65
N GLU A 328 3.20 27.41 -35.19
CA GLU A 328 2.95 27.71 -33.78
C GLU A 328 1.47 27.54 -33.43
N GLU A 329 1.22 26.89 -32.30
CA GLU A 329 -0.09 26.82 -31.65
C GLU A 329 -0.01 27.43 -30.27
N ARG A 330 -0.66 28.59 -30.12
CA ARG A 330 -0.66 29.34 -28.87
C ARG A 330 -1.79 28.83 -27.98
N ILE A 331 -1.43 28.32 -26.80
CA ILE A 331 -2.40 27.97 -25.76
C ILE A 331 -2.97 29.28 -25.20
N ALA A 332 -4.26 29.48 -25.38
CA ALA A 332 -4.96 30.68 -24.91
C ALA A 332 -5.05 30.70 -23.37
N THR A 333 -5.18 31.90 -22.81
CA THR A 333 -5.51 32.08 -21.39
C THR A 333 -6.93 31.55 -21.15
N PRO A 334 -7.14 30.60 -20.22
CA PRO A 334 -8.46 30.04 -19.94
C PRO A 334 -9.33 31.06 -19.20
N THR A 335 -10.64 30.91 -19.36
CA THR A 335 -11.65 31.58 -18.55
C THR A 335 -11.80 30.91 -17.17
N ASP A 336 -12.35 31.62 -16.19
CA ASP A 336 -12.56 31.09 -14.83
C ASP A 336 -13.39 29.80 -14.77
N ASP A 337 -14.32 29.64 -15.73
CA ASP A 337 -15.17 28.45 -15.83
C ASP A 337 -14.41 27.25 -16.42
N GLU A 338 -13.49 27.49 -17.38
CA GLU A 338 -12.60 26.46 -17.92
C GLU A 338 -11.57 25.98 -16.88
N MET A 339 -11.14 26.86 -15.98
CA MET A 339 -10.31 26.47 -14.84
C MET A 339 -11.02 25.51 -13.87
N LYS A 340 -12.34 25.66 -13.68
CA LYS A 340 -13.15 24.81 -12.79
C LYS A 340 -13.57 23.49 -13.43
N ALA A 341 -13.58 23.41 -14.77
CA ALA A 341 -14.13 22.28 -15.53
C ALA A 341 -13.10 21.21 -15.95
N LEU A 342 -11.84 21.30 -15.51
CA LEU A 342 -10.78 20.37 -15.92
C LEU A 342 -11.10 18.91 -15.53
N PRO A 343 -11.30 17.98 -16.49
CA PRO A 343 -11.60 16.59 -16.19
C PRO A 343 -10.34 15.77 -15.82
N PRO A 344 -10.48 14.70 -15.04
CA PRO A 344 -9.39 13.76 -14.78
C PRO A 344 -9.14 12.93 -16.04
N ILE A 345 -7.90 12.91 -16.53
CA ILE A 345 -7.53 12.11 -17.71
C ILE A 345 -6.50 11.03 -17.30
N PHE A 346 -6.61 9.90 -17.98
CA PHE A 346 -6.27 8.53 -17.61
C PHE A 346 -4.79 8.10 -17.54
N THR A 347 -4.69 6.86 -17.06
CA THR A 347 -3.62 5.91 -16.75
C THR A 347 -2.57 5.68 -17.84
N VAL A 348 -1.32 5.48 -17.40
CA VAL A 348 -0.18 5.02 -18.20
C VAL A 348 0.13 3.59 -17.74
N GLU A 349 0.05 2.63 -18.66
CA GLU A 349 0.64 1.30 -18.48
C GLU A 349 2.03 1.29 -19.13
N GLU A 350 3.01 0.93 -18.32
CA GLU A 350 4.43 0.84 -18.66
C GLU A 350 4.71 -0.47 -19.40
N THR A 351 5.48 -0.40 -20.48
CA THR A 351 6.70 -1.22 -20.57
C THR A 351 7.60 -0.78 -21.72
N MET A 352 8.87 -0.64 -21.37
CA MET A 352 9.97 -0.14 -22.19
C MET A 352 10.47 -1.14 -23.22
N THR A 353 10.89 -0.55 -24.34
CA THR A 353 11.76 -1.03 -25.42
C THR A 353 13.06 -1.71 -24.96
N ASP A 354 13.51 -2.72 -25.73
CA ASP A 354 14.95 -2.98 -25.91
C ASP A 354 15.29 -3.50 -27.32
N LYS A 355 16.42 -3.05 -27.87
CA LYS A 355 17.09 -3.64 -29.04
C LYS A 355 18.60 -3.41 -29.03
N LEU A 356 19.31 -4.10 -28.12
CA LEU A 356 20.60 -4.75 -28.44
C LEU A 356 20.44 -6.30 -28.61
N SER A 357 19.24 -6.73 -29.01
CA SER A 357 18.48 -7.67 -28.18
C SER A 357 18.54 -9.16 -28.48
N LYS A 358 19.40 -9.68 -29.36
CA LYS A 358 19.51 -11.16 -29.50
C LYS A 358 20.54 -11.78 -28.55
N THR A 359 21.70 -11.14 -28.40
CA THR A 359 22.74 -11.58 -27.45
C THR A 359 22.53 -10.94 -26.08
N ILE A 360 22.26 -9.63 -26.04
CA ILE A 360 22.01 -8.89 -24.80
C ILE A 360 20.65 -9.27 -24.19
N GLY A 361 19.62 -9.59 -24.98
CA GLY A 361 18.32 -10.01 -24.45
C GLY A 361 18.30 -11.42 -23.84
N MET A 362 19.29 -12.28 -24.16
CA MET A 362 19.49 -13.56 -23.48
C MET A 362 20.24 -13.34 -22.18
N GLN A 363 21.32 -12.55 -22.20
CA GLN A 363 22.04 -12.13 -20.99
C GLN A 363 21.18 -11.33 -20.00
N ILE A 364 20.35 -10.38 -20.46
CA ILE A 364 19.43 -9.62 -19.61
C ILE A 364 18.40 -10.56 -18.97
N ARG A 365 17.88 -11.55 -19.70
CA ARG A 365 16.98 -12.56 -19.10
C ARG A 365 17.69 -13.40 -18.06
N GLU A 366 18.90 -13.86 -18.34
CA GLU A 366 19.72 -14.57 -17.35
C GLU A 366 20.04 -13.70 -16.13
N LEU A 367 20.29 -12.40 -16.32
CA LEU A 367 20.52 -11.44 -15.23
C LEU A 367 19.25 -11.11 -14.45
N ILE A 368 18.09 -11.05 -15.10
CA ILE A 368 16.79 -10.91 -14.44
C ILE A 368 16.55 -12.16 -13.59
N ASP A 369 16.66 -13.36 -14.16
CA ASP A 369 16.41 -14.61 -13.44
C ASP A 369 17.41 -14.80 -12.30
N ALA A 370 18.71 -14.52 -12.54
CA ALA A 370 19.74 -14.58 -11.51
C ALA A 370 19.51 -13.54 -10.41
N GLY A 371 19.16 -12.30 -10.77
CA GLY A 371 18.88 -11.24 -9.81
C GLY A 371 17.64 -11.51 -8.97
N GLU A 372 16.54 -11.93 -9.59
CA GLU A 372 15.28 -12.27 -8.91
C GLU A 372 15.41 -13.53 -8.04
N ASN A 373 16.18 -14.54 -8.47
CA ASN A 373 16.47 -15.71 -7.64
C ASN A 373 17.37 -15.34 -6.45
N ALA A 374 18.46 -14.60 -6.68
CA ALA A 374 19.33 -14.14 -5.60
C ALA A 374 18.58 -13.26 -4.59
N PHE A 375 17.70 -12.39 -5.07
CA PHE A 375 16.84 -11.56 -4.22
C PHE A 375 15.88 -12.40 -3.38
N ARG A 376 15.26 -13.42 -3.97
CA ARG A 376 14.36 -14.36 -3.26
C ARG A 376 15.08 -15.21 -2.22
N ASP A 377 16.33 -15.57 -2.49
CA ASP A 377 17.19 -16.35 -1.60
C ASP A 377 17.84 -15.49 -0.49
N GLY A 378 17.61 -14.18 -0.49
CA GLY A 378 18.17 -13.23 0.49
C GLY A 378 19.62 -12.81 0.23
N ASN A 379 20.21 -13.20 -0.90
CA ASN A 379 21.56 -12.84 -1.32
C ASN A 379 21.56 -11.49 -2.06
N TYR A 380 21.29 -10.41 -1.34
CA TYR A 380 21.04 -9.09 -1.93
C TYR A 380 22.26 -8.50 -2.66
N GLU A 381 23.48 -8.81 -2.24
CA GLU A 381 24.70 -8.37 -2.93
C GLU A 381 24.82 -8.99 -4.33
N MET A 382 24.46 -10.27 -4.46
CA MET A 382 24.41 -10.94 -5.77
C MET A 382 23.26 -10.40 -6.64
N ALA A 383 22.12 -10.09 -6.02
CA ALA A 383 21.01 -9.44 -6.71
C ALA A 383 21.42 -8.06 -7.25
N ILE A 384 22.08 -7.24 -6.44
CA ILE A 384 22.62 -5.93 -6.85
C ILE A 384 23.60 -6.08 -8.01
N ALA A 385 24.51 -7.06 -7.96
CA ALA A 385 25.47 -7.29 -9.04
C ALA A 385 24.76 -7.63 -10.37
N ALA A 386 23.78 -8.54 -10.34
CA ALA A 386 23.02 -8.93 -11.52
C ALA A 386 22.15 -7.77 -12.07
N PHE A 387 21.45 -7.05 -11.19
CA PHE A 387 20.64 -5.91 -11.58
C PHE A 387 21.48 -4.71 -12.05
N SER A 388 22.68 -4.50 -11.50
CA SER A 388 23.61 -3.45 -11.95
C SER A 388 24.14 -3.74 -13.35
N GLU A 389 24.45 -5.01 -13.64
CA GLU A 389 24.83 -5.43 -14.98
C GLU A 389 23.66 -5.31 -15.96
N TRP A 390 22.44 -5.65 -15.54
CA TRP A 390 21.23 -5.36 -16.32
C TRP A 390 21.07 -3.85 -16.58
N ASN A 391 21.24 -3.01 -15.56
CA ASN A 391 21.18 -1.55 -15.68
C ASN A 391 22.23 -1.02 -16.67
N ARG A 392 23.43 -1.62 -16.68
CA ARG A 392 24.50 -1.27 -17.63
C ARG A 392 24.14 -1.65 -19.06
N LEU A 393 23.48 -2.78 -19.25
CA LEU A 393 23.07 -3.29 -20.56
C LEU A 393 21.80 -2.61 -21.10
N ALA A 394 20.93 -2.13 -20.23
CA ALA A 394 19.67 -1.45 -20.56
C ALA A 394 19.46 -0.18 -19.68
N PRO A 395 20.25 0.89 -19.88
CA PRO A 395 20.24 2.07 -19.01
C PRO A 395 18.96 2.91 -19.10
N THR A 396 18.13 2.70 -20.11
CA THR A 396 16.82 3.34 -20.27
C THR A 396 15.68 2.53 -19.64
N SER A 397 15.95 1.34 -19.11
CA SER A 397 14.95 0.53 -18.42
C SER A 397 14.79 1.01 -16.97
N PRO A 398 13.58 1.37 -16.52
CA PRO A 398 13.35 1.80 -15.13
C PRO A 398 13.48 0.65 -14.13
N THR A 399 13.26 -0.59 -14.56
CA THR A 399 13.14 -1.77 -13.69
C THR A 399 14.41 -2.14 -12.92
N PRO A 400 15.60 -2.25 -13.56
CA PRO A 400 16.82 -2.58 -12.82
C PRO A 400 17.14 -1.55 -11.74
N SER A 401 16.89 -0.26 -12.00
CA SER A 401 17.12 0.79 -11.01
C SER A 401 16.26 0.59 -9.75
N HIS A 402 14.94 0.35 -9.86
CA HIS A 402 14.16 0.12 -8.65
C HIS A 402 14.49 -1.20 -7.96
N ARG A 403 14.87 -2.25 -8.70
CA ARG A 403 15.29 -3.53 -8.12
C ARG A 403 16.60 -3.44 -7.34
N ILE A 404 17.57 -2.65 -7.82
CA ILE A 404 18.77 -2.30 -7.05
C ILE A 404 18.37 -1.56 -5.77
N GLY A 405 17.45 -0.60 -5.86
CA GLY A 405 16.89 0.09 -4.70
C GLY A 405 16.30 -0.88 -3.68
N ASP A 406 15.42 -1.80 -4.10
CA ASP A 406 14.82 -2.82 -3.24
C ASP A 406 15.88 -3.68 -2.53
N ALA A 407 16.96 -4.07 -3.23
CA ALA A 407 18.02 -4.88 -2.66
C ALA A 407 18.89 -4.10 -1.65
N LEU A 408 19.19 -2.84 -1.94
CA LEU A 408 19.91 -1.93 -1.04
C LEU A 408 19.13 -1.67 0.26
N ILE A 409 17.80 -1.55 0.19
CA ILE A 409 16.94 -1.45 1.38
C ILE A 409 17.11 -2.66 2.30
N ASN A 410 17.15 -3.87 1.74
CA ASN A 410 17.31 -5.08 2.53
C ASN A 410 18.71 -5.22 3.16
N LEU A 411 19.71 -4.55 2.61
CA LEU A 411 21.06 -4.44 3.18
C LEU A 411 21.23 -3.26 4.17
N GLY A 412 20.21 -2.40 4.31
CA GLY A 412 20.25 -1.22 5.18
C GLY A 412 20.87 0.04 4.55
N TYR A 413 21.17 0.04 3.25
CA TYR A 413 21.75 1.17 2.51
C TYR A 413 20.65 2.10 1.95
N HIS A 414 19.99 2.83 2.85
CA HIS A 414 18.78 3.61 2.54
C HIS A 414 19.01 4.85 1.66
N ASP A 415 20.16 5.52 1.79
CA ASP A 415 20.48 6.73 1.03
C ASP A 415 20.79 6.40 -0.43
N GLU A 416 21.55 5.34 -0.66
CA GLU A 416 21.86 4.81 -1.99
C GLU A 416 20.58 4.32 -2.68
N ALA A 417 19.73 3.58 -1.96
CA ALA A 417 18.43 3.13 -2.48
C ALA A 417 17.55 4.30 -2.95
N SER A 418 17.55 5.41 -2.22
CA SER A 418 16.81 6.63 -2.58
C SER A 418 17.25 7.20 -3.94
N GLY A 419 18.55 7.13 -4.25
CA GLY A 419 19.10 7.56 -5.54
C GLY A 419 18.57 6.72 -6.71
N PHE A 420 18.52 5.40 -6.53
CA PHE A 420 18.04 4.44 -7.52
C PHE A 420 16.52 4.47 -7.73
N TYR A 421 15.73 4.64 -6.66
CA TYR A 421 14.30 4.88 -6.77
C TYR A 421 14.00 6.17 -7.54
N ARG A 422 14.72 7.25 -7.25
CA ARG A 422 14.60 8.50 -8.01
C ARG A 422 14.98 8.29 -9.48
N GLN A 423 16.06 7.58 -9.78
CA GLN A 423 16.45 7.27 -11.16
C GLN A 423 15.35 6.49 -11.91
N SER A 424 14.80 5.45 -11.28
CA SER A 424 13.71 4.66 -11.86
C SER A 424 12.47 5.52 -12.11
N LEU A 425 12.09 6.36 -11.16
CA LEU A 425 10.95 7.26 -11.30
C LEU A 425 11.20 8.38 -12.32
N VAL A 426 12.43 8.79 -12.59
CA VAL A 426 12.74 9.74 -13.68
C VAL A 426 12.56 9.07 -15.04
N LEU A 427 12.95 7.79 -15.16
CA LEU A 427 12.76 6.99 -16.36
C LEU A 427 11.29 6.66 -16.59
N ASP A 428 10.54 6.41 -15.52
CA ASP A 428 9.12 6.07 -15.59
C ASP A 428 8.31 6.53 -14.35
N PRO A 429 7.64 7.70 -14.45
CA PRO A 429 6.81 8.23 -13.35
C PRO A 429 5.43 7.59 -13.16
N SER A 430 5.01 6.62 -13.98
CA SER A 430 3.72 5.95 -13.74
C SER A 430 3.77 4.84 -12.69
N GLN A 431 4.95 4.53 -12.17
CA GLN A 431 5.18 3.57 -11.08
C GLN A 431 4.64 4.11 -9.74
N ILE A 432 3.31 4.28 -9.60
CA ILE A 432 2.65 4.80 -8.40
C ILE A 432 3.09 4.04 -7.14
N LYS A 433 3.18 2.70 -7.24
CA LYS A 433 3.66 1.84 -6.15
C LYS A 433 5.12 2.11 -5.76
N LEU A 434 5.97 2.47 -6.71
CA LEU A 434 7.35 2.84 -6.42
C LEU A 434 7.41 4.25 -5.81
N ALA A 435 6.55 5.17 -6.24
CA ALA A 435 6.47 6.51 -5.66
C ALA A 435 6.00 6.48 -4.21
N THR A 436 5.03 5.64 -3.85
CA THR A 436 4.60 5.45 -2.45
C THR A 436 5.70 4.80 -1.61
N ARG A 437 6.40 3.78 -2.13
CA ARG A 437 7.58 3.18 -1.47
C ARG A 437 8.72 4.19 -1.28
N TYR A 438 8.99 5.02 -2.28
CA TYR A 438 10.04 6.04 -2.19
C TYR A 438 9.68 7.12 -1.18
N ALA A 439 8.43 7.59 -1.17
CA ALA A 439 7.96 8.49 -0.12
C ALA A 439 8.08 7.86 1.28
N GLN A 440 7.80 6.57 1.40
CA GLN A 440 7.95 5.84 2.65
C GLN A 440 9.42 5.78 3.11
N LEU A 441 10.33 5.41 2.21
CA LEU A 441 11.77 5.41 2.46
C LEU A 441 12.29 6.78 2.91
N LEU A 442 11.84 7.85 2.24
CA LEU A 442 12.21 9.22 2.62
C LEU A 442 11.70 9.59 4.03
N ASN A 443 10.55 9.08 4.46
CA ASN A 443 10.12 9.28 5.85
C ASN A 443 11.00 8.52 6.83
N ASP A 444 11.30 7.26 6.52
CA ASP A 444 12.06 6.37 7.41
C ASP A 444 13.52 6.86 7.59
N THR A 445 14.05 7.58 6.59
CA THR A 445 15.36 8.26 6.63
C THR A 445 15.29 9.70 7.18
N GLY A 446 14.13 10.18 7.63
CA GLY A 446 13.96 11.52 8.20
C GLY A 446 13.82 12.66 7.18
N ARG A 447 13.85 12.36 5.88
CA ARG A 447 13.67 13.32 4.75
C ARG A 447 12.20 13.64 4.47
N LYS A 448 11.46 13.99 5.52
CA LYS A 448 10.00 14.19 5.52
C LYS A 448 9.49 15.23 4.51
N ILE A 449 10.26 16.30 4.28
CA ILE A 449 9.89 17.37 3.34
C ILE A 449 9.85 16.83 1.91
N GLU A 450 10.81 16.00 1.54
CA GLU A 450 10.90 15.39 0.22
C GLU A 450 9.83 14.33 0.03
N ALA A 451 9.57 13.49 1.05
CA ALA A 451 8.45 12.55 1.03
C ALA A 451 7.12 13.25 0.75
N ARG A 452 6.83 14.34 1.48
CA ARG A 452 5.66 15.18 1.25
C ARG A 452 5.62 15.76 -0.15
N HIS A 453 6.75 16.24 -0.66
CA HIS A 453 6.84 16.80 -2.00
C HIS A 453 6.47 15.75 -3.06
N ILE A 454 7.02 14.54 -2.96
CA ILE A 454 6.72 13.44 -3.89
C ILE A 454 5.25 13.05 -3.80
N LEU A 455 4.71 12.84 -2.60
CA LEU A 455 3.29 12.51 -2.43
C LEU A 455 2.38 13.60 -2.98
N ASN A 456 2.71 14.89 -2.80
CA ASN A 456 1.93 15.99 -3.36
C ASN A 456 2.05 16.10 -4.88
N THR A 457 3.23 15.88 -5.44
CA THR A 457 3.45 15.85 -6.88
C THR A 457 2.66 14.71 -7.51
N TYR A 458 2.75 13.50 -6.94
CA TYR A 458 1.98 12.35 -7.40
C TYR A 458 0.48 12.52 -7.14
N ALA A 459 0.06 13.19 -6.07
CA ALA A 459 -1.37 13.50 -5.85
C ALA A 459 -1.90 14.53 -6.87
N ARG A 460 -1.07 15.43 -7.39
CA ARG A 460 -1.45 16.33 -8.49
C ARG A 460 -1.55 15.60 -9.83
N LEU A 461 -0.67 14.62 -10.04
CA LEU A 461 -0.65 13.80 -11.26
C LEU A 461 -1.73 12.71 -11.25
N PHE A 462 -2.05 12.17 -10.07
CA PHE A 462 -2.94 11.02 -9.82
C PHE A 462 -3.91 11.28 -8.64
N PRO A 463 -4.77 12.32 -8.71
CA PRO A 463 -5.58 12.79 -7.57
C PRO A 463 -6.63 11.80 -7.04
N GLU A 464 -7.01 10.80 -7.84
CA GLU A 464 -7.96 9.74 -7.46
C GLU A 464 -7.26 8.38 -7.22
N SER A 465 -5.92 8.34 -7.24
CA SER A 465 -5.21 7.11 -6.89
C SER A 465 -5.43 6.80 -5.42
N THR A 466 -6.10 5.69 -5.14
CA THR A 466 -6.32 5.20 -3.77
C THR A 466 -4.98 4.95 -3.07
N ASP A 467 -3.98 4.42 -3.78
CA ASP A 467 -2.61 4.22 -3.28
C ASP A 467 -1.95 5.53 -2.83
N ILE A 468 -2.05 6.61 -3.62
CA ILE A 468 -1.48 7.91 -3.26
C ILE A 468 -2.26 8.56 -2.13
N LEU A 469 -3.60 8.52 -2.17
CA LEU A 469 -4.45 9.07 -1.11
C LEU A 469 -4.20 8.34 0.22
N LEU A 470 -4.05 7.02 0.18
CA LEU A 470 -3.73 6.21 1.35
C LEU A 470 -2.32 6.53 1.84
N ALA A 471 -1.32 6.61 0.96
CA ALA A 471 0.04 7.00 1.34
C ALA A 471 0.11 8.42 1.94
N GLN A 472 -0.70 9.37 1.45
CA GLN A 472 -0.87 10.68 2.08
C GLN A 472 -1.51 10.58 3.46
N ALA A 473 -2.56 9.76 3.62
CA ALA A 473 -3.19 9.50 4.91
C ALA A 473 -2.17 8.89 5.89
N GLU A 474 -1.36 7.92 5.46
CA GLU A 474 -0.32 7.33 6.28
C GLU A 474 0.80 8.31 6.64
N TRP A 475 1.17 9.21 5.72
CA TRP A 475 2.13 10.28 5.97
C TRP A 475 1.59 11.25 7.02
N LEU A 476 0.34 11.72 6.87
CA LEU A 476 -0.34 12.59 7.83
C LEU A 476 -0.45 11.93 9.21
N TYR A 477 -0.77 10.64 9.24
CA TYR A 477 -0.78 9.85 10.45
C TYR A 477 0.59 9.85 11.13
N ARG A 478 1.70 9.63 10.41
CA ARG A 478 3.07 9.69 10.97
C ARG A 478 3.45 11.08 11.49
N GLU A 479 2.92 12.14 10.89
CA GLU A 479 3.09 13.52 11.36
C GLU A 479 2.10 13.93 12.47
N ASN A 480 1.39 12.98 13.06
CA ASN A 480 0.43 13.19 14.15
C ASN A 480 -0.75 14.12 13.77
N ARG A 481 -1.15 14.11 12.49
CA ARG A 481 -2.30 14.85 11.94
C ARG A 481 -3.44 13.87 11.64
N ILE A 482 -4.04 13.33 12.70
CA ILE A 482 -4.95 12.17 12.65
C ILE A 482 -6.27 12.52 11.97
N GLU A 483 -6.80 13.71 12.20
CA GLU A 483 -8.06 14.17 11.61
C GLU A 483 -7.93 14.30 10.10
N GLU A 484 -6.84 14.90 9.62
CA GLU A 484 -6.56 15.02 8.19
C GLU A 484 -6.26 13.67 7.55
N ALA A 485 -5.57 12.78 8.26
CA ALA A 485 -5.35 11.41 7.80
C ALA A 485 -6.69 10.66 7.62
N SER A 486 -7.60 10.81 8.59
CA SER A 486 -8.95 10.24 8.54
C SER A 486 -9.74 10.81 7.36
N GLU A 487 -9.70 12.13 7.13
CA GLU A 487 -10.39 12.77 6.01
C GLU A 487 -9.92 12.21 4.65
N ARG A 488 -8.60 11.99 4.47
CA ARG A 488 -8.05 11.39 3.25
C ARG A 488 -8.52 9.95 3.07
N ALA A 489 -8.52 9.15 4.13
CA ALA A 489 -9.01 7.78 4.09
C ALA A 489 -10.53 7.72 3.83
N GLU A 490 -11.33 8.59 4.44
CA GLU A 490 -12.77 8.69 4.21
C GLU A 490 -13.12 9.10 2.77
N ARG A 491 -12.28 9.90 2.11
CA ARG A 491 -12.45 10.18 0.67
C ARG A 491 -12.36 8.90 -0.16
N ILE A 492 -11.42 8.00 0.14
CA ILE A 492 -11.31 6.70 -0.53
C ILE A 492 -12.55 5.85 -0.26
N LEU A 493 -13.02 5.82 0.99
CA LEU A 493 -14.20 5.03 1.36
C LEU A 493 -15.52 5.57 0.78
N ARG A 494 -15.60 6.88 0.45
CA ARG A 494 -16.76 7.44 -0.27
C ARG A 494 -16.88 6.90 -1.70
N SER A 495 -15.76 6.75 -2.41
CA SER A 495 -15.74 6.18 -3.77
C SER A 495 -15.67 4.66 -3.79
N SER A 496 -15.08 4.05 -2.76
CA SER A 496 -14.85 2.61 -2.64
C SER A 496 -15.06 2.16 -1.20
N PRO A 497 -16.33 1.98 -0.76
CA PRO A 497 -16.65 1.60 0.62
C PRO A 497 -16.03 0.29 1.09
N ASP A 498 -15.67 -0.58 0.14
CA ASP A 498 -15.11 -1.91 0.35
C ASP A 498 -13.57 -1.95 0.17
N HIS A 499 -12.89 -0.80 0.14
CA HIS A 499 -11.44 -0.74 -0.03
C HIS A 499 -10.69 -1.28 1.20
N PHE A 500 -10.24 -2.54 1.12
CA PHE A 500 -9.69 -3.32 2.22
C PHE A 500 -8.57 -2.59 2.99
N ASP A 501 -7.53 -2.11 2.29
CA ASP A 501 -6.37 -1.48 2.92
C ASP A 501 -6.74 -0.18 3.64
N THR A 502 -7.77 0.52 3.16
CA THR A 502 -8.25 1.76 3.80
C THR A 502 -9.04 1.44 5.05
N ILE A 503 -9.85 0.40 5.07
CA ILE A 503 -10.55 -0.02 6.29
C ILE A 503 -9.55 -0.52 7.33
N LEU A 504 -8.51 -1.25 6.91
CA LEU A 504 -7.41 -1.67 7.78
C LEU A 504 -6.64 -0.46 8.33
N PHE A 505 -6.41 0.55 7.50
CA PHE A 505 -5.84 1.82 7.95
C PHE A 505 -6.74 2.52 8.97
N MET A 506 -8.05 2.62 8.72
CA MET A 506 -9.02 3.20 9.65
C MET A 506 -9.03 2.47 10.99
N LEU A 507 -8.95 1.13 11.00
CA LEU A 507 -8.81 0.35 12.22
C LEU A 507 -7.55 0.74 13.00
N ARG A 508 -6.42 0.92 12.30
CA ARG A 508 -5.13 1.28 12.90
C ARG A 508 -5.13 2.69 13.51
N ILE A 509 -5.87 3.63 12.93
CA ILE A 509 -5.91 5.03 13.37
C ILE A 509 -7.13 5.38 14.23
N ALA A 510 -8.03 4.43 14.47
CA ALA A 510 -9.25 4.66 15.23
C ALA A 510 -8.93 5.04 16.68
N GLU A 511 -9.18 6.31 17.02
CA GLU A 511 -9.09 6.81 18.40
C GLU A 511 -10.37 6.56 19.21
N THR A 512 -11.50 6.41 18.51
CA THR A 512 -12.80 6.13 19.12
C THR A 512 -13.14 4.65 19.05
N GLU A 513 -13.81 4.18 20.09
CA GLU A 513 -14.36 2.83 20.15
C GLU A 513 -15.30 2.54 18.97
N GLU A 514 -16.20 3.48 18.66
CA GLU A 514 -17.12 3.38 17.52
C GLU A 514 -16.38 3.24 16.18
N GLY A 515 -15.33 4.03 15.96
CA GLY A 515 -14.51 3.93 14.75
C GLY A 515 -13.85 2.57 14.61
N ARG A 516 -13.30 2.04 15.70
CA ARG A 516 -12.67 0.72 15.76
C ARG A 516 -13.68 -0.40 15.50
N ILE A 517 -14.85 -0.36 16.14
CA ILE A 517 -15.92 -1.35 15.96
C ILE A 517 -16.36 -1.35 14.49
N ARG A 518 -16.68 -0.18 13.92
CA ARG A 518 -17.08 -0.07 12.51
C ARG A 518 -16.04 -0.65 11.55
N ALA A 519 -14.75 -0.42 11.80
CA ALA A 519 -13.69 -0.95 10.96
C ALA A 519 -13.58 -2.49 11.06
N ILE A 520 -13.69 -3.06 12.26
CA ILE A 520 -13.70 -4.51 12.48
C ILE A 520 -14.93 -5.15 11.81
N GLU A 521 -16.12 -4.55 11.95
CA GLU A 521 -17.34 -5.02 11.30
C GLU A 521 -17.21 -4.99 9.77
N ASN A 522 -16.68 -3.91 9.20
CA ASN A 522 -16.45 -3.80 7.76
C ASN A 522 -15.45 -4.85 7.26
N LEU A 523 -14.32 -5.05 7.95
CA LEU A 523 -13.36 -6.10 7.60
C LEU A 523 -13.97 -7.50 7.70
N THR A 524 -14.77 -7.75 8.74
CA THR A 524 -15.48 -9.03 8.92
C THR A 524 -16.48 -9.26 7.80
N ARG A 525 -17.23 -8.23 7.40
CA ARG A 525 -18.14 -8.28 6.25
C ARG A 525 -17.39 -8.60 4.96
N LEU A 526 -16.27 -7.94 4.69
CA LEU A 526 -15.45 -8.23 3.51
C LEU A 526 -14.94 -9.66 3.50
N GLY A 527 -14.46 -10.17 4.64
CA GLY A 527 -13.97 -11.54 4.74
C GLY A 527 -15.05 -12.63 4.59
N ASN A 528 -16.33 -12.28 4.56
CA ASN A 528 -17.38 -13.23 4.16
C ASN A 528 -17.36 -13.52 2.64
N THR A 529 -16.72 -12.68 1.83
CA THR A 529 -16.56 -12.90 0.39
C THR A 529 -15.32 -13.77 0.11
N PRO A 530 -15.42 -14.84 -0.70
CA PRO A 530 -14.29 -15.74 -0.98
C PRO A 530 -13.03 -15.03 -1.48
N GLU A 531 -13.18 -13.96 -2.26
CA GLU A 531 -12.08 -13.20 -2.86
C GLU A 531 -11.23 -12.46 -1.81
N GLN A 532 -11.81 -12.09 -0.67
CA GLN A 532 -11.15 -11.33 0.39
C GLN A 532 -10.75 -12.17 1.60
N GLN A 533 -11.11 -13.44 1.66
CA GLN A 533 -10.79 -14.34 2.78
C GLN A 533 -9.27 -14.43 3.01
N GLU A 534 -8.50 -14.62 1.95
CA GLU A 534 -7.05 -14.71 2.05
C GLU A 534 -6.43 -13.41 2.57
N SER A 535 -6.84 -12.27 1.99
CA SER A 535 -6.39 -10.95 2.39
C SER A 535 -6.68 -10.67 3.86
N LEU A 536 -7.89 -10.99 4.33
CA LEU A 536 -8.26 -10.83 5.74
C LEU A 536 -7.43 -11.73 6.65
N ILE A 537 -7.33 -13.02 6.35
CA ILE A 537 -6.58 -13.98 7.18
C ILE A 537 -5.10 -13.58 7.26
N SER A 538 -4.52 -13.15 6.15
CA SER A 538 -3.15 -12.61 6.10
C SER A 538 -3.02 -11.35 6.96
N ALA A 539 -3.96 -10.41 6.84
CA ALA A 539 -3.96 -9.17 7.61
C ALA A 539 -4.13 -9.43 9.13
N ILE A 540 -4.94 -10.42 9.51
CA ILE A 540 -5.12 -10.82 10.91
C ILE A 540 -3.78 -11.17 11.55
N TRP A 541 -2.95 -11.96 10.86
CA TRP A 541 -1.61 -12.30 11.30
C TRP A 541 -0.68 -11.09 11.29
N GLN A 542 -0.55 -10.44 10.13
CA GLN A 542 0.44 -9.38 9.92
C GLN A 542 0.21 -8.17 10.82
N HIS A 543 -1.04 -7.84 11.14
CA HIS A 543 -1.42 -6.65 11.88
C HIS A 543 -1.88 -6.93 13.32
N ASP A 544 -1.68 -8.16 13.82
CA ASP A 544 -2.09 -8.60 15.16
C ASP A 544 -3.59 -8.32 15.42
N LEU A 545 -4.47 -8.50 14.42
CA LEU A 545 -5.87 -8.07 14.54
C LEU A 545 -6.66 -8.85 15.61
N LEU A 546 -6.16 -10.00 16.04
CA LEU A 546 -6.76 -10.78 17.13
C LEU A 546 -6.60 -10.11 18.51
N THR A 547 -5.71 -9.13 18.64
CA THR A 547 -5.45 -8.45 19.92
C THR A 547 -6.45 -7.32 20.23
N TYR A 548 -7.26 -6.90 19.25
CA TYR A 548 -8.33 -5.91 19.49
C TYR A 548 -9.49 -6.53 20.28
N GLN A 549 -10.19 -5.72 21.09
CA GLN A 549 -11.27 -6.18 21.97
C GLN A 549 -12.45 -6.84 21.23
N ASN A 550 -12.81 -6.36 20.03
CA ASN A 550 -13.91 -6.93 19.22
C ASN A 550 -13.42 -7.99 18.21
N SER A 551 -12.20 -8.53 18.37
CA SER A 551 -11.64 -9.52 17.44
C SER A 551 -12.38 -10.86 17.43
N HIS A 552 -13.32 -11.08 18.35
CA HIS A 552 -14.21 -12.25 18.35
C HIS A 552 -15.04 -12.37 17.07
N LEU A 553 -15.31 -11.26 16.37
CA LEU A 553 -15.95 -11.28 15.05
C LEU A 553 -15.06 -11.95 13.99
N PHE A 554 -13.76 -11.65 14.00
CA PHE A 554 -12.80 -12.34 13.13
C PHE A 554 -12.71 -13.82 13.46
N VAL A 555 -12.76 -14.18 14.74
CA VAL A 555 -12.76 -15.57 15.19
C VAL A 555 -13.96 -16.34 14.62
N ALA A 556 -15.17 -15.82 14.83
CA ALA A 556 -16.38 -16.48 14.37
C ALA A 556 -16.34 -16.70 12.86
N LEU A 557 -15.86 -15.70 12.11
CA LEU A 557 -15.64 -15.79 10.68
C LEU A 557 -14.58 -16.84 10.31
N MET A 558 -13.43 -16.86 10.98
CA MET A 558 -12.38 -17.86 10.74
C MET A 558 -12.88 -19.28 11.00
N GLU A 559 -13.69 -19.51 12.03
CA GLU A 559 -14.32 -20.81 12.30
C GLU A 559 -15.28 -21.21 11.18
N GLN A 560 -16.11 -20.27 10.71
CA GLN A 560 -17.02 -20.49 9.59
C GLN A 560 -16.24 -20.84 8.31
N ILE A 561 -15.17 -20.12 7.99
CA ILE A 561 -14.32 -20.40 6.84
C ILE A 561 -13.65 -21.76 7.01
N SER A 562 -13.07 -22.06 8.18
CA SER A 562 -12.40 -23.33 8.47
C SER A 562 -13.32 -24.54 8.25
N ARG A 563 -14.58 -24.45 8.66
CA ARG A 563 -15.59 -25.51 8.48
C ARG A 563 -16.06 -25.70 7.04
N SER A 564 -16.06 -24.64 6.24
CA SER A 564 -16.67 -24.64 4.90
C SER A 564 -15.65 -24.74 3.76
N THR A 565 -14.41 -24.25 3.96
CA THR A 565 -13.43 -24.12 2.89
C THR A 565 -12.80 -25.46 2.50
N LYS A 566 -12.59 -25.64 1.19
CA LYS A 566 -11.83 -26.76 0.62
C LYS A 566 -10.41 -26.35 0.22
N ASP A 567 -10.09 -25.06 0.25
CA ASP A 567 -8.78 -24.54 -0.13
C ASP A 567 -7.72 -24.90 0.93
N GLN A 568 -6.70 -25.63 0.50
CA GLN A 568 -5.61 -26.07 1.38
C GLN A 568 -4.74 -24.90 1.84
N ARG A 569 -4.55 -23.86 1.02
CA ARG A 569 -3.76 -22.66 1.37
C ARG A 569 -4.43 -21.93 2.53
N LEU A 570 -5.75 -21.69 2.42
CA LEU A 570 -6.53 -21.07 3.49
C LEU A 570 -6.51 -21.90 4.78
N LYS A 571 -6.62 -23.24 4.69
CA LYS A 571 -6.48 -24.12 5.86
C LYS A 571 -5.13 -23.97 6.54
N THR A 572 -4.04 -23.92 5.76
CA THR A 572 -2.68 -23.73 6.30
C THR A 572 -2.50 -22.35 6.94
N LEU A 573 -3.10 -21.30 6.39
CA LEU A 573 -3.07 -19.97 7.02
C LEU A 573 -3.89 -19.95 8.32
N LEU A 574 -5.09 -20.53 8.32
CA LEU A 574 -5.96 -20.61 9.48
C LEU A 574 -5.36 -21.44 10.62
N SER A 575 -4.66 -22.55 10.32
CA SER A 575 -4.04 -23.38 11.35
C SER A 575 -2.94 -22.64 12.14
N ARG A 576 -2.33 -21.60 11.56
CA ARG A 576 -1.38 -20.71 12.27
C ARG A 576 -2.06 -19.78 13.27
N LEU A 577 -3.33 -19.46 13.02
CA LEU A 577 -4.15 -18.56 13.83
C LEU A 577 -5.06 -19.30 14.80
N GLU A 578 -5.09 -20.64 14.78
CA GLU A 578 -5.85 -21.43 15.74
C GLU A 578 -5.29 -21.19 17.14
N PRO A 579 -5.98 -20.50 18.03
CA PRO A 579 -5.48 -20.28 19.40
C PRO A 579 -5.26 -21.57 20.20
N ARG A 580 -4.28 -21.53 21.10
CA ARG A 580 -4.00 -22.62 22.06
C ARG A 580 -4.85 -22.48 23.32
N SER A 581 -5.33 -23.60 23.83
CA SER A 581 -6.07 -23.69 25.10
C SER A 581 -5.24 -24.29 26.25
N THR A 582 -3.98 -24.65 26.00
CA THR A 582 -3.09 -25.30 26.97
C THR A 582 -1.76 -24.56 27.01
N ALA A 583 -1.08 -24.60 28.15
CA ALA A 583 0.26 -24.08 28.25
C ALA A 583 1.26 -24.88 27.41
N VAL A 584 2.31 -24.20 26.99
CA VAL A 584 3.50 -24.77 26.39
C VAL A 584 4.59 -24.75 27.45
N THR A 585 5.28 -25.87 27.62
CA THR A 585 6.46 -25.98 28.49
C THR A 585 7.57 -26.63 27.69
N GLU A 586 8.69 -25.92 27.57
CA GLU A 586 9.90 -26.41 26.90
C GLU A 586 10.76 -27.19 27.89
N THR A 587 11.22 -28.36 27.46
CA THR A 587 12.22 -29.17 28.16
C THR A 587 13.40 -29.38 27.21
N PHE A 588 14.56 -28.80 27.56
CA PHE A 588 15.71 -28.77 26.68
C PHE A 588 16.59 -30.01 26.83
N THR A 589 17.11 -30.53 25.72
CA THR A 589 18.13 -31.58 25.71
C THR A 589 19.18 -31.25 24.64
N THR A 590 20.28 -32.01 24.56
CA THR A 590 21.30 -31.80 23.51
C THR A 590 20.77 -31.99 22.09
N THR A 591 19.63 -32.68 21.92
CA THR A 591 19.00 -32.93 20.62
C THR A 591 17.71 -32.15 20.41
N LEU A 592 17.06 -31.70 21.48
CA LEU A 592 15.84 -30.89 21.44
C LEU A 592 16.15 -29.46 21.91
N GLY A 593 16.22 -28.54 20.95
CA GLY A 593 16.27 -27.10 21.17
C GLY A 593 14.88 -26.50 21.45
N LEU A 594 14.72 -25.22 21.11
CA LEU A 594 13.44 -24.52 21.20
C LEU A 594 12.43 -25.10 20.20
N SER A 595 11.24 -25.48 20.65
CA SER A 595 10.22 -26.07 19.76
C SER A 595 9.60 -25.07 18.77
N ASP A 596 8.97 -25.59 17.71
CA ASP A 596 8.23 -24.80 16.70
C ASP A 596 7.00 -24.06 17.26
N ASN A 597 6.72 -24.17 18.57
CA ASN A 597 5.74 -23.33 19.23
C ASN A 597 6.21 -21.87 19.35
N TRP A 598 7.53 -21.64 19.30
CA TRP A 598 8.13 -20.33 19.42
C TRP A 598 8.71 -19.86 18.08
N GLN A 599 8.50 -18.57 17.79
CA GLN A 599 9.11 -17.91 16.65
C GLN A 599 10.23 -16.98 17.16
N PRO A 600 11.51 -17.42 17.07
CA PRO A 600 12.64 -16.56 17.37
C PRO A 600 12.86 -15.54 16.23
N GLU A 601 13.32 -14.35 16.57
CA GLU A 601 13.70 -13.31 15.64
C GLU A 601 15.06 -12.73 16.03
N GLY A 602 16.03 -12.82 15.11
CA GLY A 602 17.36 -12.23 15.30
C GLY A 602 18.29 -12.99 16.26
N ALA A 603 18.03 -14.27 16.53
CA ALA A 603 18.78 -15.08 17.49
C ALA A 603 19.46 -16.30 16.83
N ILE A 604 20.71 -16.56 17.23
CA ILE A 604 21.41 -17.82 17.05
C ILE A 604 21.14 -18.68 18.30
N ILE A 605 20.59 -19.89 18.11
CA ILE A 605 20.20 -20.78 19.21
C ILE A 605 21.14 -22.00 19.24
N THR A 606 21.76 -22.24 20.39
CA THR A 606 22.59 -23.44 20.64
C THR A 606 21.95 -24.25 21.76
N ALA A 607 21.75 -25.55 21.54
CA ALA A 607 21.20 -26.46 22.54
C ALA A 607 22.32 -27.19 23.29
N ASP A 608 22.22 -27.21 24.61
CA ASP A 608 23.10 -27.92 25.53
C ASP A 608 22.27 -28.92 26.36
N ALA A 609 22.95 -29.78 27.13
CA ALA A 609 22.29 -30.73 28.02
C ALA A 609 21.48 -30.00 29.12
N GLY A 610 20.16 -29.88 28.93
CA GLY A 610 19.25 -29.28 29.90
C GLY A 610 19.06 -27.76 29.77
N SER A 611 19.67 -27.11 28.78
CA SER A 611 19.53 -25.65 28.57
C SER A 611 19.68 -25.27 27.10
N ILE A 612 19.16 -24.11 26.72
CA ILE A 612 19.49 -23.45 25.45
C ILE A 612 20.21 -22.13 25.73
N THR A 613 21.15 -21.79 24.86
CA THR A 613 21.78 -20.47 24.80
C THR A 613 21.27 -19.76 23.56
N MET A 614 20.68 -18.59 23.74
CA MET A 614 20.23 -17.72 22.65
C MET A 614 21.10 -16.46 22.65
N GLN A 615 21.66 -16.13 21.49
CA GLN A 615 22.52 -14.97 21.30
C GLN A 615 22.06 -14.15 20.10
N ALA A 616 22.13 -12.83 20.18
CA ALA A 616 21.83 -11.97 19.05
C ALA A 616 22.74 -12.26 17.84
N GLU A 617 22.18 -12.19 16.64
CA GLU A 617 22.97 -12.20 15.41
C GLU A 617 24.02 -11.06 15.43
N PRO A 618 25.20 -11.22 14.79
CA PRO A 618 26.30 -10.24 14.86
C PRO A 618 25.94 -8.81 14.47
N VAL A 619 24.90 -8.61 13.66
CA VAL A 619 24.45 -7.30 13.17
C VAL A 619 23.36 -6.66 14.04
N ARG A 620 22.80 -7.39 15.01
CA ARG A 620 21.68 -6.95 15.85
C ARG A 620 22.13 -6.67 17.28
N ASN A 621 21.47 -5.72 17.94
CA ASN A 621 21.65 -5.40 19.36
C ASN A 621 20.64 -6.10 20.27
N GLU A 622 19.62 -6.73 19.69
CA GLU A 622 18.56 -7.43 20.41
C GLU A 622 18.07 -8.65 19.63
N PHE A 623 17.41 -9.55 20.35
CA PHE A 623 16.63 -10.65 19.79
C PHE A 623 15.36 -10.87 20.60
N SER A 624 14.40 -11.60 20.02
CA SER A 624 13.17 -11.96 20.72
C SER A 624 12.67 -13.35 20.35
N ALA A 625 11.75 -13.89 21.15
CA ALA A 625 10.98 -15.07 20.76
C ALA A 625 9.52 -14.92 21.18
N ARG A 626 8.62 -15.06 20.21
CA ARG A 626 7.16 -14.99 20.38
C ARG A 626 6.55 -16.37 20.46
N LEU A 627 5.63 -16.58 21.40
CA LEU A 627 4.82 -17.79 21.43
C LEU A 627 3.70 -17.71 20.40
N LEU A 628 3.72 -18.62 19.42
CA LEU A 628 2.69 -18.70 18.38
C LEU A 628 1.36 -19.18 18.96
N ARG A 629 0.25 -18.67 18.41
CA ARG A 629 -1.13 -19.06 18.75
C ARG A 629 -1.57 -18.63 20.16
N SER A 630 -0.94 -17.59 20.72
CA SER A 630 -1.24 -17.02 22.03
C SER A 630 -2.03 -15.69 21.96
N GLU A 631 -2.36 -15.20 20.76
CA GLU A 631 -2.92 -13.86 20.47
C GLU A 631 -4.24 -13.57 21.18
N ARG A 632 -4.96 -14.63 21.57
CA ARG A 632 -6.31 -14.58 22.11
C ARG A 632 -6.37 -14.74 23.63
N TRP A 633 -5.22 -14.87 24.30
CA TRP A 633 -5.21 -15.01 25.74
C TRP A 633 -5.50 -13.67 26.43
N ARG A 634 -6.61 -13.63 27.15
CA ARG A 634 -6.91 -12.51 28.04
C ARG A 634 -6.06 -12.61 29.29
N ASP A 635 -6.22 -13.69 30.06
CA ASP A 635 -5.38 -14.01 31.21
C ASP A 635 -4.31 -15.01 30.80
N SER A 636 -3.06 -14.74 31.16
CA SER A 636 -1.94 -15.57 30.73
C SER A 636 -0.73 -15.39 31.64
N PHE A 637 0.19 -16.34 31.56
CA PHE A 637 1.51 -16.20 32.15
C PHE A 637 2.61 -16.49 31.13
N ILE A 638 3.79 -15.94 31.41
CA ILE A 638 5.05 -16.38 30.83
C ILE A 638 6.09 -16.48 31.95
N GLU A 639 6.81 -17.57 31.98
CA GLU A 639 7.79 -17.92 33.01
C GLU A 639 9.05 -18.47 32.37
N ILE A 640 10.20 -17.93 32.78
CA ILE A 640 11.52 -18.31 32.25
C ILE A 640 12.51 -18.48 33.39
N ARG A 641 13.21 -19.62 33.41
CA ARG A 641 14.39 -19.81 34.26
C ARG A 641 15.63 -19.38 33.47
N LEU A 642 16.24 -18.29 33.91
CA LEU A 642 17.48 -17.74 33.39
C LEU A 642 18.67 -18.25 34.20
N ASP A 643 19.62 -18.88 33.54
CA ASP A 643 20.86 -19.36 34.14
C ASP A 643 22.01 -18.36 33.96
N ALA A 644 22.02 -17.65 32.83
CA ALA A 644 22.98 -16.58 32.53
C ALA A 644 22.34 -15.52 31.64
N LEU A 645 22.79 -14.27 31.79
CA LEU A 645 22.26 -13.13 31.06
C LEU A 645 23.39 -12.13 30.77
N GLU A 646 23.47 -11.68 29.52
CA GLU A 646 24.27 -10.54 29.08
C GLU A 646 23.33 -9.51 28.42
N GLY A 647 23.23 -8.33 29.03
CA GLY A 647 22.28 -7.29 28.64
C GLY A 647 21.00 -7.22 29.50
N GLY A 648 20.00 -6.48 29.01
CA GLY A 648 18.66 -6.41 29.58
C GLY A 648 17.77 -7.56 29.10
N PHE A 649 16.76 -7.88 29.90
CA PHE A 649 15.84 -9.00 29.63
C PHE A 649 14.40 -8.60 29.91
N TRP A 650 13.47 -8.94 29.02
CA TRP A 650 12.06 -8.58 29.14
C TRP A 650 11.14 -9.75 28.81
N LEU A 651 10.26 -10.11 29.74
CA LEU A 651 9.02 -10.83 29.48
C LEU A 651 7.93 -9.83 29.10
N TYR A 652 7.13 -10.11 28.09
CA TYR A 652 6.04 -9.22 27.73
C TYR A 652 4.84 -9.93 27.12
N SER A 653 3.69 -9.26 27.20
CA SER A 653 2.51 -9.59 26.39
C SER A 653 2.09 -8.37 25.60
N ARG A 654 1.94 -8.55 24.29
CA ARG A 654 1.51 -7.47 23.38
C ARG A 654 0.00 -7.55 23.18
N ARG A 655 -0.68 -6.48 23.58
CA ARG A 655 -2.15 -6.32 23.63
C ARG A 655 -2.69 -5.53 22.44
N SER A 656 -1.80 -4.91 21.67
CA SER A 656 -1.98 -4.45 20.30
C SER A 656 -0.63 -4.00 19.75
N ARG A 657 -0.58 -3.52 18.49
CA ARG A 657 0.64 -2.89 17.96
C ARG A 657 1.19 -1.74 18.81
N SER A 658 0.34 -1.03 19.56
CA SER A 658 0.71 0.11 20.41
C SER A 658 0.51 -0.13 21.92
N HIS A 659 0.15 -1.35 22.32
CA HIS A 659 -0.15 -1.67 23.72
C HIS A 659 0.64 -2.91 24.12
N LEU A 660 1.42 -2.81 25.19
CA LEU A 660 2.09 -3.98 25.76
C LEU A 660 2.22 -3.85 27.27
N VAL A 661 2.36 -5.00 27.92
CA VAL A 661 2.75 -5.10 29.32
C VAL A 661 4.03 -5.89 29.42
N ARG A 662 4.91 -5.52 30.34
CA ARG A 662 6.22 -6.19 30.47
C ARG A 662 6.75 -6.23 31.88
N LEU A 663 7.54 -7.26 32.15
CA LEU A 663 8.37 -7.45 33.34
C LEU A 663 9.80 -7.69 32.86
N GLY A 664 10.78 -6.96 33.38
CA GLY A 664 12.14 -7.18 32.92
C GLY A 664 13.22 -6.41 33.65
N PHE A 665 14.44 -6.91 33.50
CA PHE A 665 15.64 -6.32 34.01
C PHE A 665 16.20 -5.30 33.01
N ASP A 666 16.33 -4.07 33.47
CA ASP A 666 16.99 -2.98 32.77
C ASP A 666 18.46 -2.92 33.25
N ALA A 667 19.36 -3.46 32.43
CA ALA A 667 20.79 -3.58 32.76
C ALA A 667 21.48 -2.22 32.93
N THR A 668 21.08 -1.21 32.15
CA THR A 668 21.63 0.15 32.26
C THR A 668 21.21 0.80 33.59
N GLY A 669 19.98 0.53 34.04
CA GLY A 669 19.42 1.09 35.26
C GLY A 669 19.62 0.28 36.54
N ASN A 670 20.16 -0.95 36.46
CA ASN A 670 20.24 -1.91 37.58
C ASN A 670 18.92 -2.06 38.36
N ARG A 671 17.83 -2.26 37.63
CA ARG A 671 16.49 -2.32 38.21
C ARG A 671 15.61 -3.35 37.50
N LEU A 672 14.75 -4.00 38.27
CA LEU A 672 13.67 -4.84 37.75
C LEU A 672 12.42 -3.97 37.64
N ASN A 673 11.83 -3.93 36.45
CA ASN A 673 10.67 -3.09 36.14
C ASN A 673 9.45 -3.96 35.80
N ILE A 674 8.27 -3.51 36.23
CA ILE A 674 7.00 -3.93 35.67
C ILE A 674 6.28 -2.72 35.10
N GLN A 675 5.81 -2.80 33.86
CA GLN A 675 5.36 -1.63 33.10
C GLN A 675 4.16 -1.95 32.21
N VAL A 676 3.28 -0.96 32.06
CA VAL A 676 2.18 -0.92 31.11
C VAL A 676 2.41 0.22 30.14
N TRP A 677 2.48 -0.13 28.85
CA TRP A 677 2.74 0.80 27.75
C TRP A 677 1.48 0.99 26.94
N LYS A 678 1.10 2.25 26.72
CA LYS A 678 -0.11 2.63 26.00
C LYS A 678 0.21 3.66 24.93
N GLY A 679 -0.50 3.54 23.81
CA GLY A 679 -0.44 4.52 22.75
C GLY A 679 0.82 4.43 21.88
N ARG A 680 0.82 5.23 20.82
CA ARG A 680 1.78 5.13 19.72
C ARG A 680 3.16 5.69 20.06
N ASN A 681 3.23 6.61 21.02
CA ASN A 681 4.48 7.23 21.48
C ASN A 681 5.24 6.31 22.44
N ASN A 682 4.76 5.09 22.66
CA ASN A 682 5.29 4.18 23.67
C ASN A 682 5.27 4.89 25.04
N ASP A 683 4.10 5.38 25.47
CA ASP A 683 4.00 6.05 26.76
C ASP A 683 3.82 5.00 27.88
N VAL A 684 4.64 5.11 28.92
CA VAL A 684 4.47 4.32 30.14
C VAL A 684 3.33 4.94 30.95
N VAL A 685 2.16 4.30 30.96
CA VAL A 685 0.98 4.77 31.70
C VAL A 685 0.90 4.24 33.12
N ALA A 686 1.61 3.15 33.40
CA ALA A 686 1.78 2.62 34.75
C ALA A 686 3.12 1.91 34.86
N SER A 687 3.84 2.09 35.98
CA SER A 687 5.08 1.36 36.25
C SER A 687 5.37 1.23 37.73
N GLN A 688 6.10 0.17 38.07
CA GLN A 688 6.80 0.01 39.34
C GLN A 688 8.21 -0.51 39.04
N PHE A 689 9.16 -0.20 39.90
CA PHE A 689 10.51 -0.74 39.81
C PHE A 689 11.11 -0.97 41.18
N ILE A 690 12.04 -1.93 41.25
CA ILE A 690 12.88 -2.16 42.43
C ILE A 690 14.36 -2.18 42.02
N PRO A 691 15.29 -1.69 42.86
CA PRO A 691 16.71 -1.94 42.67
C PRO A 691 16.98 -3.44 42.64
N TRP A 692 17.62 -3.92 41.59
CA TRP A 692 17.81 -5.37 41.40
C TRP A 692 19.00 -5.63 40.48
N SER A 693 19.73 -6.69 40.78
CA SER A 693 20.86 -7.18 39.98
C SER A 693 20.65 -8.67 39.68
N PHE A 694 21.02 -9.09 38.47
CA PHE A 694 20.93 -10.49 38.09
C PHE A 694 21.78 -11.38 39.04
N PRO A 695 21.20 -12.41 39.68
CA PRO A 695 21.93 -13.23 40.64
C PRO A 695 22.88 -14.22 39.95
N GLU A 696 24.06 -14.46 40.54
CA GLU A 696 25.07 -15.39 39.97
C GLU A 696 24.55 -16.83 39.77
N GLY A 697 23.58 -17.26 40.59
CA GLY A 697 22.96 -18.59 40.49
C GLY A 697 21.79 -18.68 39.49
N GLY A 698 21.47 -17.59 38.78
CA GLY A 698 20.29 -17.48 37.94
C GLY A 698 18.99 -17.29 38.72
N CYS A 699 17.92 -16.92 38.03
CA CYS A 699 16.59 -16.65 38.61
C CYS A 699 15.46 -17.14 37.71
N THR A 700 14.30 -17.42 38.30
CA THR A 700 13.05 -17.60 37.54
C THR A 700 12.27 -16.29 37.54
N LEU A 701 12.03 -15.73 36.35
CA LEU A 701 11.14 -14.59 36.17
C LEU A 701 9.78 -15.06 35.68
N ARG A 702 8.71 -14.48 36.23
CA ARG A 702 7.33 -14.77 35.80
C ARG A 702 6.51 -13.50 35.71
N LEU A 703 5.92 -13.26 34.55
CA LEU A 703 4.89 -12.24 34.33
C LEU A 703 3.54 -12.93 34.28
N GLU A 704 2.62 -12.51 35.13
CA GLU A 704 1.23 -12.94 35.10
C GLU A 704 0.31 -11.77 34.74
N ILE A 705 -0.70 -12.07 33.94
CA ILE A 705 -1.78 -11.18 33.59
C ILE A 705 -3.06 -11.85 34.04
N ARG A 706 -3.74 -11.25 35.02
CA ARG A 706 -4.92 -11.83 35.67
C ARG A 706 -5.95 -10.76 35.98
N GLY A 707 -7.16 -10.94 35.48
CA GLY A 707 -8.24 -9.98 35.66
C GLY A 707 -7.90 -8.63 35.02
N LYS A 708 -7.85 -7.58 35.84
CA LYS A 708 -7.49 -6.22 35.45
C LYS A 708 -6.07 -5.82 35.86
N GLY A 709 -5.23 -6.79 36.22
CA GLY A 709 -3.92 -6.55 36.80
C GLY A 709 -2.81 -7.35 36.13
N ILE A 710 -1.58 -6.87 36.31
CA ILE A 710 -0.37 -7.63 36.03
C ILE A 710 0.50 -7.73 37.28
N THR A 711 1.11 -8.90 37.46
CA THR A 711 1.98 -9.21 38.60
C THR A 711 3.31 -9.75 38.10
N GLY A 712 4.40 -9.31 38.71
CA GLY A 712 5.74 -9.79 38.43
C GLY A 712 6.28 -10.59 39.61
N MET A 713 6.90 -11.73 39.33
CA MET A 713 7.48 -12.61 40.34
C MET A 713 8.93 -12.98 40.01
N VAL A 714 9.73 -13.16 41.07
CA VAL A 714 11.09 -13.70 41.02
C VAL A 714 11.15 -14.90 41.95
N ASP A 715 11.58 -16.05 41.42
CA ASP A 715 11.67 -17.32 42.14
C ASP A 715 10.38 -17.69 42.90
N GLY A 716 9.24 -17.48 42.24
CA GLY A 716 7.90 -17.80 42.76
C GLY A 716 7.33 -16.78 43.77
N LYS A 717 8.06 -15.71 44.09
CA LYS A 717 7.60 -14.67 45.01
C LYS A 717 7.26 -13.40 44.25
N SER A 718 6.12 -12.78 44.57
CA SER A 718 5.82 -11.44 44.07
C SER A 718 6.82 -10.44 44.62
N VAL A 719 7.34 -9.59 43.75
CA VAL A 719 8.38 -8.60 44.10
C VAL A 719 7.87 -7.15 44.06
N PHE A 720 6.58 -6.97 43.77
CA PHE A 720 5.89 -5.69 43.74
C PHE A 720 4.70 -5.74 44.70
N ASP A 721 4.44 -4.63 45.41
CA ASP A 721 3.47 -4.61 46.52
C ASP A 721 2.03 -4.87 46.07
N PHE A 722 1.66 -4.40 44.87
CA PHE A 722 0.30 -4.54 44.32
C PHE A 722 0.30 -4.80 42.81
N PRO A 723 -0.69 -5.54 42.29
CA PRO A 723 -0.86 -5.72 40.85
C PRO A 723 -1.02 -4.38 40.13
N LEU A 724 -0.24 -4.20 39.05
CA LEU A 724 -0.28 -2.99 38.25
C LEU A 724 -1.52 -2.99 37.35
N ALA A 725 -2.26 -1.89 37.30
CA ALA A 725 -3.55 -1.82 36.62
C ALA A 725 -3.43 -1.91 35.09
N LEU A 726 -4.31 -2.68 34.47
CA LEU A 726 -4.52 -2.69 33.03
C LEU A 726 -5.58 -1.64 32.62
N PRO A 727 -5.32 -0.82 31.60
CA PRO A 727 -6.32 0.04 31.01
C PRO A 727 -7.50 -0.75 30.42
N GLU A 728 -8.70 -0.18 30.50
CA GLU A 728 -9.95 -0.85 30.09
C GLU A 728 -10.02 -1.17 28.60
N ASP A 729 -9.24 -0.48 27.76
CA ASP A 729 -9.19 -0.68 26.30
C ASP A 729 -8.18 -1.75 25.86
N PHE A 730 -7.49 -2.41 26.80
CA PHE A 730 -6.60 -3.52 26.49
C PHE A 730 -7.41 -4.76 26.13
N GLY A 731 -7.08 -5.35 24.99
CA GLY A 731 -7.65 -6.62 24.55
C GLY A 731 -6.81 -7.83 24.97
N PRO A 732 -7.10 -9.02 24.43
CA PRO A 732 -6.23 -10.18 24.55
C PRO A 732 -4.87 -9.91 23.89
N GLY A 733 -3.87 -10.75 24.18
CA GLY A 733 -2.54 -10.55 23.63
C GLY A 733 -1.67 -11.77 23.66
N TRP A 734 -0.70 -11.80 22.74
CA TRP A 734 0.31 -12.85 22.67
C TRP A 734 1.47 -12.58 23.61
N THR A 735 2.16 -13.65 24.04
CA THR A 735 3.30 -13.58 24.97
C THR A 735 4.63 -13.78 24.25
N ALA A 736 5.69 -13.16 24.79
CA ALA A 736 7.03 -13.24 24.24
C ALA A 736 8.08 -12.82 25.26
N PHE A 737 9.35 -13.04 24.93
CA PHE A 737 10.46 -12.41 25.63
C PHE A 737 11.47 -11.79 24.66
N ALA A 738 12.26 -10.85 25.15
CA ALA A 738 13.33 -10.19 24.39
C ALA A 738 14.56 -9.95 25.26
N VAL A 739 15.72 -9.92 24.62
CA VAL A 739 17.01 -9.63 25.25
C VAL A 739 17.69 -8.56 24.42
N ASN A 740 18.24 -7.55 25.08
CA ASN A 740 18.87 -6.41 24.42
C ASN A 740 20.19 -6.04 25.10
N ALA A 741 21.17 -5.61 24.32
CA ALA A 741 22.46 -5.13 24.82
C ALA A 741 22.90 -3.89 24.04
N GLU A 742 23.83 -3.12 24.59
CA GLU A 742 24.34 -1.91 23.92
C GLU A 742 25.18 -2.26 22.68
N ALA A 743 25.98 -3.33 22.76
CA ALA A 743 26.84 -3.77 21.68
C ALA A 743 26.16 -4.85 20.81
N ARG A 744 26.35 -4.76 19.49
CA ARG A 744 25.80 -5.74 18.54
C ARG A 744 26.39 -7.14 18.78
N GLY A 745 25.57 -8.17 18.66
CA GLY A 745 25.95 -9.57 18.89
C GLY A 745 26.22 -9.97 20.35
N THR A 746 26.10 -9.05 21.31
CA THR A 746 26.42 -9.32 22.73
C THR A 746 25.22 -9.69 23.58
N ALA A 747 23.99 -9.35 23.15
CA ALA A 747 22.79 -9.76 23.87
C ALA A 747 22.72 -11.30 23.91
N MET A 748 22.71 -11.88 25.11
CA MET A 748 22.74 -13.34 25.30
C MET A 748 21.90 -13.73 26.53
N ALA A 749 21.12 -14.80 26.41
CA ALA A 749 20.49 -15.43 27.54
C ALA A 749 20.62 -16.96 27.47
N ARG A 750 20.94 -17.57 28.60
CA ARG A 750 20.90 -19.03 28.79
C ARG A 750 19.68 -19.41 29.60
N LEU A 751 18.86 -20.30 29.06
CA LEU A 751 17.57 -20.71 29.63
C LEU A 751 17.57 -22.21 29.91
N SER A 752 17.15 -22.63 31.10
CA SER A 752 16.94 -24.05 31.45
C SER A 752 15.46 -24.46 31.47
N SER A 753 14.53 -23.50 31.54
CA SER A 753 13.11 -23.76 31.33
C SER A 753 12.38 -22.53 30.77
N LEU A 754 11.35 -22.80 29.96
CA LEU A 754 10.47 -21.80 29.37
C LEU A 754 9.04 -22.34 29.39
N SER A 755 8.11 -21.60 29.97
CA SER A 755 6.71 -21.99 30.01
C SER A 755 5.79 -20.79 29.85
N SER A 756 4.74 -20.93 29.05
CA SER A 756 3.73 -19.89 28.90
C SER A 756 2.40 -20.50 28.50
N GLY A 757 1.31 -19.95 29.02
CA GLY A 757 -0.02 -20.51 28.85
C GLY A 757 -1.14 -19.54 29.22
N PRO A 758 -2.39 -19.86 28.82
CA PRO A 758 -3.55 -19.17 29.33
C PRO A 758 -3.74 -19.49 30.81
N LEU A 759 -4.26 -18.55 31.59
CA LEU A 759 -4.67 -18.80 32.96
C LEU A 759 -6.17 -19.12 33.01
N PRO A 760 -6.59 -20.14 33.78
CA PRO A 760 -7.99 -20.53 33.86
C PRO A 760 -8.81 -19.50 34.63
N MET A 761 -10.11 -19.45 34.34
CA MET A 761 -11.05 -18.59 35.06
C MET A 761 -11.26 -19.09 36.50
N ARG A 762 -11.18 -18.18 37.47
CA ARG A 762 -11.31 -18.44 38.90
C ARG A 762 -12.27 -17.43 39.50
N ILE A 763 -13.49 -17.89 39.80
CA ILE A 763 -14.58 -17.05 40.26
C ILE A 763 -14.75 -17.17 41.77
N ALA A 764 -14.77 -16.04 42.48
CA ALA A 764 -15.29 -15.97 43.84
C ALA A 764 -16.80 -15.64 43.79
N MET A 765 -17.64 -16.64 43.98
CA MET A 765 -19.09 -16.43 44.13
C MET A 765 -19.38 -16.01 45.57
N THR A 766 -19.89 -14.79 45.74
CA THR A 766 -20.02 -14.15 47.06
C THR A 766 -21.47 -13.78 47.37
N PRO A 767 -21.83 -13.61 48.65
CA PRO A 767 -23.12 -13.04 49.04
C PRO A 767 -23.35 -11.64 48.44
N SER A 768 -24.58 -11.13 48.57
CA SER A 768 -24.93 -9.79 48.07
C SER A 768 -24.15 -8.66 48.78
N ALA A 769 -23.79 -8.86 50.04
CA ALA A 769 -22.98 -7.94 50.83
C ALA A 769 -22.18 -8.72 51.88
N PRO A 770 -20.98 -8.25 52.27
CA PRO A 770 -20.27 -8.84 53.40
C PRO A 770 -21.03 -8.54 54.70
N SER A 771 -21.19 -9.53 55.57
CA SER A 771 -21.73 -9.30 56.91
C SER A 771 -20.70 -8.56 57.80
N VAL A 772 -21.18 -7.80 58.79
CA VAL A 772 -20.31 -7.10 59.76
C VAL A 772 -19.98 -8.00 60.97
N ASP A 773 -20.56 -9.19 61.03
CA ASP A 773 -20.28 -10.20 62.06
C ASP A 773 -18.97 -10.97 61.81
N GLU A 774 -18.63 -11.88 62.73
CA GLU A 774 -17.45 -12.74 62.60
C GLU A 774 -17.45 -13.58 61.32
N GLN A 775 -18.63 -13.94 60.78
CA GLN A 775 -18.73 -14.73 59.55
C GLN A 775 -18.31 -13.90 58.34
N GLY A 776 -18.77 -12.66 58.23
CA GLY A 776 -18.38 -11.77 57.13
C GLY A 776 -16.91 -11.34 57.18
N VAL A 777 -16.34 -11.18 58.38
CA VAL A 777 -14.89 -10.97 58.54
C VAL A 777 -14.11 -12.19 58.05
N ASN A 778 -14.54 -13.40 58.42
CA ASN A 778 -13.90 -14.64 57.98
C ASN A 778 -13.99 -14.83 56.46
N GLN A 779 -15.15 -14.58 55.85
CA GLN A 779 -15.32 -14.61 54.40
C GLN A 779 -14.37 -13.64 53.69
N THR A 780 -14.21 -12.42 54.21
CA THR A 780 -13.28 -11.43 53.66
C THR A 780 -11.82 -11.90 53.75
N GLU A 781 -11.43 -12.53 54.85
CA GLU A 781 -10.10 -13.13 55.01
C GLU A 781 -9.87 -14.32 54.07
N GLN A 782 -10.88 -15.20 53.91
CA GLN A 782 -10.83 -16.29 52.93
C GLN A 782 -10.69 -15.75 51.51
N LEU A 783 -11.42 -14.67 51.16
CA LEU A 783 -11.33 -14.02 49.86
C LEU A 783 -9.93 -13.43 49.63
N ARG A 784 -9.34 -12.81 50.66
CA ARG A 784 -7.95 -12.30 50.61
C ARG A 784 -6.92 -13.40 50.37
N ARG A 785 -7.09 -14.57 50.98
CA ARG A 785 -6.19 -15.72 50.75
C ARG A 785 -6.20 -16.19 49.30
N LEU A 786 -7.34 -16.12 48.64
CA LEU A 786 -7.54 -16.57 47.26
C LEU A 786 -7.10 -15.57 46.20
N LEU A 787 -6.78 -14.32 46.56
CA LEU A 787 -6.39 -13.27 45.61
C LEU A 787 -5.32 -13.66 44.57
N PRO A 788 -4.27 -14.45 44.88
CA PRO A 788 -3.27 -14.83 43.89
C PRO A 788 -3.82 -15.61 42.69
N VAL A 789 -4.96 -16.30 42.87
CA VAL A 789 -5.57 -17.14 41.84
C VAL A 789 -6.86 -16.55 41.27
N LEU A 790 -7.54 -15.64 41.97
CA LEU A 790 -8.82 -15.11 41.52
C LEU A 790 -8.71 -14.24 40.26
N THR A 791 -9.67 -14.43 39.35
CA THR A 791 -9.86 -13.56 38.18
C THR A 791 -11.08 -12.66 38.35
N ASP A 792 -12.12 -13.17 39.01
CA ASP A 792 -13.43 -12.53 39.13
C ASP A 792 -13.93 -12.55 40.58
N VAL A 793 -14.62 -11.49 40.96
CA VAL A 793 -15.53 -11.48 42.11
C VAL A 793 -16.97 -11.31 41.61
N SER A 794 -17.84 -12.20 42.07
CA SER A 794 -19.19 -12.37 41.53
C SER A 794 -20.22 -12.39 42.67
N PRO A 795 -20.66 -11.21 43.15
CA PRO A 795 -21.72 -11.11 44.14
C PRO A 795 -23.10 -11.46 43.55
N ASP A 796 -23.95 -12.09 44.37
CA ASP A 796 -25.32 -12.49 43.98
C ASP A 796 -26.30 -11.30 44.10
N TRP A 797 -26.44 -10.53 43.01
CA TRP A 797 -27.14 -9.24 43.01
C TRP A 797 -28.42 -9.18 42.21
N PHE A 798 -28.64 -10.09 41.25
CA PHE A 798 -29.75 -9.95 40.33
C PHE A 798 -30.52 -11.25 40.18
N THR A 799 -31.83 -11.14 40.00
CA THR A 799 -32.71 -12.24 39.63
C THR A 799 -33.65 -11.79 38.53
N VAL A 800 -33.72 -12.57 37.45
CA VAL A 800 -34.71 -12.39 36.38
C VAL A 800 -35.82 -13.42 36.61
N LYS A 801 -37.01 -12.93 36.95
CA LYS A 801 -38.18 -13.78 37.19
C LYS A 801 -38.67 -14.37 35.87
N SER A 802 -39.47 -15.45 35.94
CA SER A 802 -40.15 -16.02 34.77
C SER A 802 -41.05 -15.03 34.01
N THR A 803 -41.46 -13.93 34.65
CA THR A 803 -42.18 -12.80 34.02
C THR A 803 -41.30 -11.89 33.16
N GLY A 804 -39.96 -12.06 33.18
CA GLY A 804 -38.98 -11.15 32.59
C GLY A 804 -38.60 -9.96 33.49
N GLU A 805 -39.18 -9.87 34.69
CA GLU A 805 -38.88 -8.80 35.65
C GLU A 805 -37.48 -9.01 36.27
N TRP A 806 -36.63 -7.99 36.18
CA TRP A 806 -35.35 -7.92 36.88
C TRP A 806 -35.54 -7.39 38.31
N VAL A 807 -35.12 -8.18 39.29
CA VAL A 807 -35.05 -7.79 40.70
C VAL A 807 -33.59 -7.69 41.10
N SER A 808 -33.23 -6.63 41.81
CA SER A 808 -31.88 -6.41 42.32
C SER A 808 -31.84 -6.38 43.85
N THR A 809 -30.81 -6.97 44.43
CA THR A 809 -30.43 -6.84 45.85
C THR A 809 -29.25 -5.90 46.04
N LEU A 810 -28.75 -5.28 44.96
CA LEU A 810 -27.66 -4.30 45.01
C LEU A 810 -28.08 -3.09 45.84
N ASN A 811 -27.33 -2.82 46.90
CA ASN A 811 -27.51 -1.70 47.84
C ASN A 811 -26.17 -0.96 48.04
N GLU A 812 -26.13 0.02 48.95
CA GLU A 812 -24.89 0.75 49.29
C GLU A 812 -23.76 -0.16 49.79
N GLU A 813 -24.07 -1.31 50.40
CA GLU A 813 -23.06 -2.29 50.83
C GLU A 813 -22.37 -3.00 49.65
N GLY A 814 -22.97 -2.95 48.46
CA GLY A 814 -22.36 -3.39 47.21
C GLY A 814 -21.11 -2.61 46.81
N ASP A 815 -20.93 -1.39 47.35
CA ASP A 815 -19.72 -0.60 47.15
C ASP A 815 -18.46 -1.29 47.70
N PHE A 816 -18.61 -2.18 48.68
CA PHE A 816 -17.49 -2.99 49.17
C PHE A 816 -16.86 -3.80 48.04
N TYR A 817 -17.65 -4.56 47.28
CA TYR A 817 -17.13 -5.41 46.21
C TYR A 817 -16.57 -4.59 45.05
N ASN A 818 -17.12 -3.41 44.80
CA ASN A 818 -16.58 -2.46 43.82
C ASN A 818 -15.18 -1.97 44.23
N LEU A 819 -15.03 -1.50 45.47
CA LEU A 819 -13.74 -1.08 46.03
C LEU A 819 -12.74 -2.25 46.08
N PHE A 820 -13.20 -3.42 46.51
CA PHE A 820 -12.41 -4.64 46.61
C PHE A 820 -11.87 -5.06 45.25
N ALA A 821 -12.74 -5.19 44.24
CA ALA A 821 -12.35 -5.55 42.88
C ALA A 821 -11.36 -4.55 42.29
N ARG A 822 -11.64 -3.25 42.45
CA ARG A 822 -10.78 -2.18 41.94
C ARG A 822 -9.41 -2.16 42.62
N TYR A 823 -9.34 -2.36 43.93
CA TYR A 823 -8.08 -2.37 44.68
C TYR A 823 -7.20 -3.55 44.29
N TYR A 824 -7.78 -4.76 44.25
CA TYR A 824 -7.05 -5.99 43.94
C TYR A 824 -6.98 -6.33 42.44
N ARG A 825 -7.48 -5.45 41.58
CA ARG A 825 -7.48 -5.62 40.11
C ARG A 825 -8.22 -6.88 39.65
N LEU A 826 -9.29 -7.24 40.36
CA LEU A 826 -10.21 -8.29 39.93
C LEU A 826 -11.27 -7.69 38.99
N ARG A 827 -11.92 -8.55 38.22
CA ARG A 827 -13.13 -8.18 37.48
C ARG A 827 -14.34 -8.28 38.40
N LEU A 828 -15.23 -7.29 38.34
CA LEU A 828 -16.52 -7.33 39.03
C LEU A 828 -17.59 -7.83 38.06
N VAL A 829 -17.98 -9.10 38.22
CA VAL A 829 -18.88 -9.82 37.30
C VAL A 829 -20.05 -10.39 38.10
N PRO A 830 -21.10 -9.59 38.39
CA PRO A 830 -22.20 -10.02 39.25
C PRO A 830 -22.98 -11.23 38.71
N VAL A 831 -23.54 -12.01 39.62
CA VAL A 831 -24.42 -13.14 39.28
C VAL A 831 -25.83 -12.62 39.00
N VAL A 832 -26.41 -13.14 37.94
CA VAL A 832 -27.81 -12.96 37.56
C VAL A 832 -28.50 -14.32 37.56
N ARG A 833 -29.37 -14.57 38.53
CA ARG A 833 -30.20 -15.78 38.59
C ARG A 833 -31.32 -15.70 37.56
N VAL A 834 -31.33 -16.56 36.55
CA VAL A 834 -32.33 -16.57 35.48
C VAL A 834 -33.29 -17.74 35.68
N GLN A 835 -34.54 -17.43 36.05
CA GLN A 835 -35.58 -18.43 36.26
C GLN A 835 -36.02 -19.09 34.96
N ARG A 836 -36.50 -20.32 35.04
CA ARG A 836 -37.01 -21.06 33.87
C ARG A 836 -38.07 -20.25 33.10
N GLY A 837 -37.83 -20.06 31.80
CA GLY A 837 -38.74 -19.36 30.89
C GLY A 837 -38.53 -17.83 30.82
N ALA A 838 -37.63 -17.26 31.63
CA ALA A 838 -37.27 -15.86 31.53
C ALA A 838 -36.45 -15.58 30.25
N ALA A 839 -36.71 -14.43 29.62
CA ALA A 839 -35.94 -13.95 28.47
C ALA A 839 -34.98 -12.84 28.90
N VAL A 840 -33.68 -13.02 28.64
CA VAL A 840 -32.64 -12.01 28.85
C VAL A 840 -32.17 -11.51 27.49
N THR A 841 -32.17 -10.20 27.27
CA THR A 841 -31.72 -9.60 26.00
C THR A 841 -30.32 -8.99 26.13
N ALA A 842 -29.64 -8.82 24.99
CA ALA A 842 -28.34 -8.14 24.94
C ALA A 842 -28.46 -6.69 25.43
N THR A 843 -29.58 -6.02 25.15
CA THR A 843 -29.86 -4.65 25.59
C THR A 843 -29.94 -4.56 27.11
N ASP A 844 -30.57 -5.53 27.77
CA ASP A 844 -30.67 -5.57 29.24
C ASP A 844 -29.27 -5.69 29.86
N ILE A 845 -28.47 -6.64 29.36
CA ILE A 845 -27.10 -6.89 29.80
C ILE A 845 -26.25 -5.62 29.67
N ILE A 846 -26.26 -5.00 28.49
CA ILE A 846 -25.47 -3.79 28.20
C ILE A 846 -25.92 -2.63 29.10
N THR A 847 -27.22 -2.46 29.28
CA THR A 847 -27.78 -1.37 30.10
C THR A 847 -27.35 -1.51 31.55
N ILE A 848 -27.46 -2.72 32.13
CA ILE A 848 -27.08 -2.98 33.52
C ILE A 848 -25.58 -2.77 33.72
N CYS A 849 -24.74 -3.35 32.86
CA CYS A 849 -23.30 -3.21 32.99
C CYS A 849 -22.83 -1.76 32.83
N ARG A 850 -23.41 -0.99 31.90
CA ARG A 850 -23.08 0.44 31.75
C ARG A 850 -23.54 1.27 32.92
N THR A 851 -24.75 1.02 33.42
CA THR A 851 -25.33 1.76 34.55
C THR A 851 -24.48 1.63 35.80
N HIS A 852 -24.00 0.41 36.09
CA HIS A 852 -23.24 0.12 37.31
C HIS A 852 -21.74 -0.05 37.11
N ARG A 853 -21.24 0.11 35.87
CA ARG A 853 -19.84 -0.10 35.47
C ARG A 853 -19.30 -1.49 35.83
N PHE A 854 -20.10 -2.51 35.56
CA PHE A 854 -19.66 -3.90 35.71
C PHE A 854 -18.82 -4.34 34.53
N ASP A 855 -17.91 -5.27 34.80
CA ASP A 855 -17.03 -5.87 33.81
C ASP A 855 -17.73 -6.94 32.97
N GLY A 856 -18.95 -7.30 33.34
CA GLY A 856 -19.62 -8.45 32.81
C GLY A 856 -20.76 -8.93 33.68
N LEU A 857 -21.41 -10.01 33.25
CA LEU A 857 -22.42 -10.72 34.04
C LEU A 857 -22.21 -12.22 33.94
N LEU A 858 -22.45 -12.89 35.07
CA LEU A 858 -22.54 -14.34 35.16
C LEU A 858 -24.03 -14.70 35.16
N LEU A 859 -24.53 -15.19 34.04
CA LEU A 859 -25.93 -15.54 33.84
C LEU A 859 -26.17 -16.98 34.29
N TRP A 860 -26.78 -17.16 35.46
CA TRP A 860 -27.05 -18.47 36.05
C TRP A 860 -28.45 -18.95 35.68
N PHE A 861 -28.55 -19.87 34.73
CA PHE A 861 -29.81 -20.42 34.25
C PHE A 861 -30.23 -21.67 35.00
N GLU A 862 -31.51 -21.71 35.42
CA GLU A 862 -32.15 -22.92 35.95
C GLU A 862 -32.36 -24.01 34.88
N ALA A 863 -32.40 -23.64 33.60
CA ALA A 863 -32.51 -24.55 32.47
C ALA A 863 -31.76 -23.97 31.26
N GLU A 864 -31.11 -24.83 30.48
CA GLU A 864 -30.29 -24.38 29.35
C GLU A 864 -31.10 -23.56 28.34
N PRO A 865 -30.63 -22.37 27.94
CA PRO A 865 -31.25 -21.59 26.86
C PRO A 865 -31.22 -22.32 25.51
N ALA A 866 -32.16 -21.98 24.63
CA ALA A 866 -32.16 -22.48 23.27
C ALA A 866 -30.92 -22.02 22.47
N ALA A 867 -30.47 -22.81 21.49
CA ALA A 867 -29.27 -22.51 20.70
C ALA A 867 -29.39 -21.18 19.92
N GLU A 868 -30.60 -20.80 19.53
CA GLU A 868 -30.92 -19.54 18.87
C GLU A 868 -30.61 -18.34 19.77
N TRP A 869 -30.82 -18.47 21.09
CA TRP A 869 -30.51 -17.42 22.05
C TRP A 869 -29.01 -17.13 22.09
N PHE A 870 -28.18 -18.17 22.16
CA PHE A 870 -26.72 -18.00 22.10
C PHE A 870 -26.25 -17.37 20.79
N THR A 871 -26.86 -17.78 19.67
CA THR A 871 -26.53 -17.23 18.34
C THR A 871 -26.92 -15.75 18.23
N ALA A 872 -28.04 -15.36 18.83
CA ALA A 872 -28.46 -13.95 18.91
C ALA A 872 -27.51 -13.14 19.82
N MET A 873 -27.19 -13.65 21.00
CA MET A 873 -26.28 -12.97 21.93
C MET A 873 -24.87 -12.79 21.35
N ASP A 874 -24.31 -13.81 20.68
CA ASP A 874 -23.00 -13.72 20.02
C ASP A 874 -22.95 -12.62 18.93
N ARG A 875 -24.11 -12.29 18.34
CA ARG A 875 -24.24 -11.25 17.32
C ARG A 875 -24.48 -9.87 17.92
N GLU A 876 -25.33 -9.79 18.95
CA GLU A 876 -25.83 -8.54 19.50
C GLU A 876 -24.90 -7.96 20.59
N LEU A 877 -24.17 -8.80 21.33
CA LEU A 877 -23.23 -8.36 22.37
C LEU A 877 -21.88 -7.93 21.77
N ASN A 878 -21.90 -6.85 21.00
CA ASN A 878 -20.69 -6.23 20.46
C ASN A 878 -20.15 -5.10 21.37
N THR A 879 -20.20 -5.30 22.68
CA THR A 879 -19.69 -4.31 23.66
C THR A 879 -18.27 -4.69 24.09
N PRO A 880 -17.27 -3.85 23.83
CA PRO A 880 -15.89 -4.12 24.24
C PRO A 880 -15.75 -4.23 25.75
N GLY A 881 -14.88 -5.15 26.19
CA GLY A 881 -14.52 -5.30 27.60
C GLY A 881 -15.59 -5.96 28.48
N LEU A 882 -16.73 -6.35 27.91
CA LEU A 882 -17.82 -6.99 28.63
C LEU A 882 -17.68 -8.51 28.63
N ASP A 883 -17.53 -9.12 29.81
CA ASP A 883 -17.47 -10.56 29.99
C ASP A 883 -18.83 -11.16 30.33
N VAL A 884 -19.45 -11.86 29.39
CA VAL A 884 -20.73 -12.51 29.62
C VAL A 884 -20.55 -14.01 29.57
N VAL A 885 -20.90 -14.66 30.67
CA VAL A 885 -20.74 -16.10 30.84
C VAL A 885 -22.07 -16.69 31.28
N ALA A 886 -22.53 -17.72 30.58
CA ALA A 886 -23.69 -18.51 30.96
C ALA A 886 -23.24 -19.70 31.82
N ILE A 887 -23.92 -19.90 32.94
CA ILE A 887 -23.85 -21.11 33.76
C ILE A 887 -25.20 -21.79 33.67
N THR A 888 -25.19 -23.08 33.37
CA THR A 888 -26.40 -23.91 33.37
C THR A 888 -26.34 -24.86 34.55
N ALA A 889 -27.39 -24.85 35.38
CA ALA A 889 -27.52 -25.82 36.46
C ALA A 889 -27.64 -27.24 35.89
N GLY A 890 -26.81 -28.17 36.38
CA GLY A 890 -26.89 -29.57 36.00
C GLY A 890 -28.00 -30.32 36.74
N ALA A 891 -28.26 -31.57 36.33
CA ALA A 891 -29.32 -32.41 36.93
C ALA A 891 -29.05 -32.77 38.41
N ALA A 892 -27.78 -32.70 38.85
CA ALA A 892 -27.36 -32.86 40.24
C ALA A 892 -26.45 -31.68 40.68
N PRO A 893 -26.42 -31.33 41.98
CA PRO A 893 -25.48 -30.33 42.50
C PRO A 893 -24.03 -30.69 42.16
N GLY A 894 -23.24 -29.72 41.69
CA GLY A 894 -21.85 -29.97 41.27
C GLY A 894 -21.70 -30.46 39.82
N THR A 895 -22.79 -30.50 39.03
CA THR A 895 -22.76 -30.86 37.60
C THR A 895 -23.00 -29.65 36.69
N GLU A 896 -22.71 -28.45 37.18
CA GLU A 896 -22.88 -27.21 36.43
C GLU A 896 -21.94 -27.15 35.23
N THR A 897 -22.43 -26.58 34.13
CA THR A 897 -21.62 -26.26 32.95
C THR A 897 -21.53 -24.76 32.78
N ILE A 898 -20.43 -24.33 32.19
CA ILE A 898 -20.14 -22.92 31.95
C ILE A 898 -19.75 -22.70 30.50
N ARG A 899 -20.25 -21.60 29.91
CA ARG A 899 -20.07 -21.26 28.51
C ARG A 899 -19.90 -19.76 28.35
N GLY A 900 -18.85 -19.34 27.66
CA GLY A 900 -18.65 -17.94 27.28
C GLY A 900 -19.56 -17.51 26.13
N ILE A 901 -19.97 -16.24 26.14
CA ILE A 901 -20.80 -15.61 25.11
C ILE A 901 -19.99 -14.50 24.43
N ALA A 902 -20.17 -14.32 23.11
CA ALA A 902 -19.48 -13.33 22.28
C ALA A 902 -17.96 -13.32 22.52
N ALA A 903 -17.40 -12.20 23.00
CA ALA A 903 -15.98 -12.06 23.31
C ALA A 903 -15.48 -13.09 24.32
N SER A 904 -16.30 -13.50 25.30
CA SER A 904 -15.91 -14.46 26.34
C SER A 904 -15.85 -15.91 25.84
N ARG A 905 -16.26 -16.20 24.60
CA ARG A 905 -16.03 -17.53 23.97
C ARG A 905 -14.56 -17.91 23.94
N THR A 906 -13.65 -16.93 23.99
CA THR A 906 -12.20 -17.13 23.99
C THR A 906 -11.65 -17.67 25.31
N LEU A 907 -12.43 -17.60 26.41
CA LEU A 907 -11.99 -17.98 27.75
C LEU A 907 -11.95 -19.48 27.98
N PHE A 908 -12.69 -20.25 27.18
CA PHE A 908 -12.88 -21.68 27.39
C PHE A 908 -12.39 -22.49 26.19
N LYS A 909 -12.05 -23.75 26.46
CA LYS A 909 -11.69 -24.73 25.44
C LYS A 909 -12.84 -24.90 24.43
N ASP A 910 -12.50 -25.12 23.15
CA ASP A 910 -13.45 -25.36 22.06
C ASP A 910 -14.44 -24.21 21.74
N TYR A 911 -14.09 -22.97 22.11
CA TYR A 911 -14.68 -21.73 21.60
C TYR A 911 -16.21 -21.62 21.66
N GLY A 912 -16.78 -21.93 22.83
CA GLY A 912 -18.21 -21.77 23.09
C GLY A 912 -18.95 -23.09 23.29
N SER A 913 -18.27 -24.23 23.36
CA SER A 913 -18.88 -25.43 23.94
C SER A 913 -18.99 -25.27 25.47
N PRO A 914 -20.08 -25.75 26.10
CA PRO A 914 -20.16 -25.81 27.55
C PRO A 914 -19.02 -26.68 28.11
N VAL A 915 -18.30 -26.17 29.10
CA VAL A 915 -17.28 -26.93 29.84
C VAL A 915 -17.75 -27.18 31.27
N PRO A 916 -17.29 -28.25 31.95
CA PRO A 916 -17.61 -28.48 33.35
C PRO A 916 -17.15 -27.31 34.23
N LEU A 917 -17.97 -26.91 35.20
CA LEU A 917 -17.60 -25.93 36.22
C LEU A 917 -17.49 -26.62 37.58
N GLN A 918 -16.28 -26.71 38.11
CA GLN A 918 -16.08 -27.27 39.44
C GLN A 918 -16.38 -26.22 40.52
N SER A 919 -17.22 -26.59 41.49
CA SER A 919 -17.50 -25.79 42.68
C SER A 919 -16.70 -26.33 43.87
N VAL A 920 -16.00 -25.46 44.59
CA VAL A 920 -15.13 -25.85 45.71
C VAL A 920 -15.32 -24.90 46.89
N SER A 921 -15.18 -25.41 48.12
CA SER A 921 -15.12 -24.54 49.30
C SER A 921 -13.75 -23.84 49.37
N PRO A 922 -13.69 -22.56 49.79
CA PRO A 922 -12.43 -21.84 50.00
C PRO A 922 -11.41 -22.59 50.87
N ASP A 923 -11.86 -23.39 51.84
CA ASP A 923 -11.00 -24.11 52.78
C ASP A 923 -10.41 -25.42 52.21
N GLN A 924 -10.88 -25.88 51.05
CA GLN A 924 -10.49 -27.15 50.46
C GLN A 924 -9.30 -27.07 49.50
N ILE A 925 -8.76 -25.86 49.26
CA ILE A 925 -7.67 -25.63 48.30
C ILE A 925 -6.43 -25.10 49.03
N ASP A 926 -5.35 -25.88 49.00
CA ASP A 926 -4.03 -25.44 49.45
C ASP A 926 -3.38 -24.52 48.41
N ILE A 927 -3.53 -23.22 48.64
CA ILE A 927 -2.97 -22.15 47.79
C ILE A 927 -1.45 -22.03 48.00
N THR A 928 -0.90 -22.55 49.10
CA THR A 928 0.53 -22.45 49.43
C THR A 928 1.42 -23.41 48.64
N ASN A 929 0.82 -24.49 48.10
CA ASN A 929 1.48 -25.47 47.23
C ASN A 929 0.96 -25.47 45.78
N SER A 930 0.09 -24.52 45.42
CA SER A 930 -0.41 -24.43 44.05
C SER A 930 0.16 -23.19 43.37
N PRO A 931 1.29 -23.29 42.63
CA PRO A 931 1.24 -22.67 41.33
C PRO A 931 0.05 -23.37 40.67
N ASP A 932 -1.04 -22.65 40.34
CA ASP A 932 -2.03 -23.11 39.37
C ASP A 932 -1.24 -23.93 38.37
N SER A 933 -1.37 -25.26 38.39
CA SER A 933 -0.38 -26.12 37.75
C SER A 933 -0.24 -25.59 36.33
N LYS A 934 0.97 -25.53 35.76
CA LYS A 934 1.16 -25.02 34.39
C LYS A 934 0.12 -25.60 33.39
N ASN A 935 -0.52 -26.71 33.75
CA ASN A 935 -1.51 -27.45 32.98
C ASN A 935 -2.99 -27.29 33.44
N ALA A 936 -3.32 -26.44 34.42
CA ALA A 936 -4.69 -26.24 34.88
C ALA A 936 -5.47 -25.42 33.83
N THR A 937 -6.51 -26.03 33.24
CA THR A 937 -7.25 -25.44 32.12
C THR A 937 -8.74 -25.29 32.38
N GLU A 938 -9.28 -25.94 33.41
CA GLU A 938 -10.70 -25.93 33.72
C GLU A 938 -11.08 -24.74 34.63
N PRO A 939 -12.25 -24.11 34.42
CA PRO A 939 -12.74 -23.06 35.28
C PRO A 939 -13.14 -23.58 36.65
N LEU A 940 -12.95 -22.75 37.67
CA LEU A 940 -13.25 -23.13 39.06
C LEU A 940 -13.95 -22.00 39.79
N MET A 941 -14.94 -22.36 40.60
CA MET A 941 -15.74 -21.43 41.37
C MET A 941 -15.60 -21.75 42.86
N PHE A 942 -15.22 -20.73 43.62
CA PHE A 942 -15.21 -20.75 45.07
C PHE A 942 -16.55 -20.23 45.58
N ARG A 943 -17.30 -21.04 46.33
CA ARG A 943 -18.58 -20.62 46.93
C ARG A 943 -18.38 -20.25 48.40
N PHE A 944 -18.69 -19.00 48.74
CA PHE A 944 -18.55 -18.40 50.08
C PHE A 944 -19.86 -18.36 50.87
#